data_AF-A0A2H6EPB0-F1
#
_entry.id   AF-A0A2H6EPB0-F1
#
_cell.length_a   1.000
_cell.length_b   1.000
_cell.length_c   1.000
_cell.angle_alpha   90.00
_cell.angle_beta   90.00
_cell.angle_gamma   90.00
#
_symmetry.space_group_name_H-M   'P 1'
#
loop_
_entity.id
_entity.type
_entity.pdbx_description
1 polymer ?
#
loop_
_entity_poly.entity_id
_entity_poly.type
_entity_poly.pdbx_seq_one_letter_code
_entity_poly.pdbx_strand_id
1 'polypeptide(L)'
;MKLLFATILFLYPFIKILSQQDSSNQINNLIEAFTENQTEGVESSQLYSLFEYLLDNPINVNTASISELNTIPFLDYSTAEKIVLIRNKIGHYTSLSQLDSIPGIDKKNIYAAKHFLILSDKFSQSPKSRNRYFQSRFRTRIINDLQEKKGFLNGNYLGTKPKTYLRLLLDYSNNYKAGIVLDKDAGERSYADFISAHLSFKDFGILNKLILGDYLVEFGQGLALWSPYSFSKSSEAVRTVIKSPRNLIEYTSVDENQFMRGISGKLELNNFSLTSFYSKHKIDANVDSLNDLILSFSKDGYHRTLNEIQKHNTVDETVWGGILSYEPETGIALGLLYYQTNFSLPAFPKNHNSLSGNKFNFLSFSYSAYWGNIILNGEAAYNNLSVASITNLFIRINNNLKIIFSFRNYPHNYYNLNSAGFSERSGTKNELGFYTGLAWKTNLGVFNIYFDQFKFPRETNSVPFSSSGNEFMLDFLSGKFRKAQLHLRYKREKKDKLISEVDKIYPNVSNSIRSEISVNVSHKLRLRTRFEFRINQMNDSSEKGFLVFQDINWVLFKDTNIKGRIIFFKTDSYNSRIYEFENDLRGILFNPALYGNGMRWYLIAQYRLSNLFNMSLKYSETYKPSTLSLGSGNNEIFGGLDNKISLQIDAQL
;
A
#
# COMPACT_ATOMS: atom_id res chain seq x y z
N MET A 1 20.10 -31.32 -15.31
CA MET A 1 21.02 -30.23 -15.73
C MET A 1 21.18 -30.07 -17.24
N LYS A 2 21.15 -31.13 -18.07
CA LYS A 2 21.32 -31.01 -19.53
C LYS A 2 20.08 -30.53 -20.31
N LEU A 3 18.85 -30.62 -19.77
CA LEU A 3 17.63 -30.09 -20.44
C LEU A 3 17.42 -28.58 -20.25
N LEU A 4 17.96 -27.97 -19.18
CA LEU A 4 17.77 -26.53 -18.90
C LEU A 4 18.65 -25.64 -19.80
N PHE A 5 19.77 -26.18 -20.28
CA PHE A 5 20.69 -25.49 -21.19
C PHE A 5 20.19 -25.50 -22.65
N ALA A 6 19.35 -26.48 -23.03
CA ALA A 6 18.82 -26.60 -24.39
C ALA A 6 17.71 -25.56 -24.68
N THR A 7 16.95 -25.12 -23.66
CA THR A 7 15.92 -24.09 -23.81
C THR A 7 16.48 -22.66 -23.85
N ILE A 8 17.69 -22.43 -23.35
CA ILE A 8 18.33 -21.10 -23.34
C ILE A 8 18.99 -20.76 -24.68
N LEU A 9 19.33 -21.77 -25.51
CA LEU A 9 20.04 -21.56 -26.77
C LEU A 9 19.14 -21.37 -28.02
N PHE A 10 17.82 -21.53 -27.89
CA PHE A 10 16.88 -21.42 -29.04
C PHE A 10 16.14 -20.07 -29.13
N LEU A 11 16.47 -19.08 -28.28
CA LEU A 11 15.79 -17.77 -28.24
C LEU A 11 16.59 -16.62 -28.87
N TYR A 12 17.62 -16.91 -29.66
CA TYR A 12 18.37 -15.90 -30.41
C TYR A 12 18.63 -16.44 -31.82
N PRO A 13 18.17 -15.83 -32.93
CA PRO A 13 17.67 -14.46 -33.09
C PRO A 13 16.34 -14.38 -33.88
N PHE A 14 15.43 -13.47 -33.55
CA PHE A 14 14.64 -12.72 -34.54
C PHE A 14 13.89 -11.59 -33.83
N ILE A 15 13.39 -10.66 -34.62
CA ILE A 15 12.46 -9.58 -34.28
C ILE A 15 13.14 -8.25 -33.88
N LYS A 16 13.64 -7.55 -34.91
CA LYS A 16 13.42 -6.10 -35.03
C LYS A 16 11.94 -5.88 -35.33
N ILE A 17 11.22 -5.16 -34.46
CA ILE A 17 10.02 -4.34 -34.72
C ILE A 17 9.85 -3.40 -33.49
N LEU A 18 9.27 -2.22 -33.71
CA LEU A 18 9.15 -1.09 -32.79
C LEU A 18 8.16 -1.33 -31.63
N SER A 19 8.61 -1.17 -30.39
CA SER A 19 7.83 -1.32 -29.15
C SER A 19 7.04 -0.05 -28.81
N GLN A 20 5.73 -0.20 -28.59
CA GLN A 20 4.94 0.70 -27.73
C GLN A 20 4.48 -0.10 -26.51
N GLN A 21 4.68 0.45 -25.31
CA GLN A 21 4.58 -0.26 -24.03
C GLN A 21 3.18 -0.07 -23.43
N ASP A 22 2.52 -1.17 -23.06
CA ASP A 22 1.18 -1.18 -22.44
C ASP A 22 1.22 -0.62 -21.00
N SER A 23 0.44 0.42 -20.75
CA SER A 23 0.36 1.18 -19.49
C SER A 23 -0.08 0.33 -18.29
N SER A 24 -0.93 -0.67 -18.49
CA SER A 24 -1.46 -1.51 -17.42
C SER A 24 -0.36 -2.35 -16.73
N ASN A 25 0.64 -2.79 -17.49
CA ASN A 25 1.76 -3.56 -17.00
C ASN A 25 2.75 -2.73 -16.19
N GLN A 26 2.87 -1.43 -16.49
CA GLN A 26 3.76 -0.55 -15.74
C GLN A 26 3.22 -0.31 -14.33
N ILE A 27 1.91 -0.08 -14.17
CA ILE A 27 1.29 0.08 -12.85
C ILE A 27 1.50 -1.17 -11.98
N ASN A 28 1.31 -2.37 -12.53
CA ASN A 28 1.56 -3.62 -11.77
C ASN A 28 3.02 -3.79 -11.36
N ASN A 29 3.97 -3.55 -12.27
CA ASN A 29 5.40 -3.61 -11.92
C ASN A 29 5.77 -2.57 -10.84
N LEU A 30 5.08 -1.42 -10.81
CA LEU A 30 5.31 -0.37 -9.82
C LEU A 30 4.71 -0.76 -8.47
N ILE A 31 3.49 -1.31 -8.44
CA ILE A 31 2.87 -1.87 -7.24
C ILE A 31 3.78 -2.94 -6.64
N GLU A 32 4.30 -3.85 -7.46
CA GLU A 32 5.27 -4.87 -7.04
C GLU A 32 6.51 -4.22 -6.38
N ALA A 33 7.10 -3.20 -7.00
CA ALA A 33 8.24 -2.47 -6.43
C ALA A 33 7.97 -1.87 -5.04
N PHE A 34 6.73 -1.45 -4.76
CA PHE A 34 6.30 -0.88 -3.48
C PHE A 34 5.83 -1.92 -2.44
N THR A 35 5.51 -3.14 -2.86
CA THR A 35 4.80 -4.14 -2.02
C THR A 35 5.65 -5.35 -1.65
N GLU A 36 6.70 -5.67 -2.42
CA GLU A 36 7.54 -6.85 -2.23
C GLU A 36 8.25 -6.96 -0.87
N ASN A 37 8.44 -5.84 -0.16
CA ASN A 37 9.08 -5.80 1.15
C ASN A 37 8.08 -5.79 2.32
N GLN A 38 6.77 -5.77 2.04
CA GLN A 38 5.75 -5.86 3.08
C GLN A 38 5.68 -7.29 3.62
N THR A 39 5.70 -7.42 4.94
CA THR A 39 5.59 -8.71 5.64
C THR A 39 4.13 -9.07 5.92
N GLU A 40 3.87 -10.36 6.19
CA GLU A 40 2.53 -10.88 6.55
C GLU A 40 1.87 -10.07 7.68
N GLY A 41 0.57 -9.77 7.53
CA GLY A 41 -0.26 -9.12 8.56
C GLY A 41 -0.54 -7.63 8.35
N VAL A 42 0.07 -6.98 7.35
CA VAL A 42 -0.45 -5.72 6.82
C VAL A 42 -1.39 -6.09 5.69
N GLU A 43 -2.65 -5.66 5.76
CA GLU A 43 -3.57 -5.81 4.63
C GLU A 43 -2.99 -5.10 3.41
N SER A 44 -2.34 -5.88 2.57
CA SER A 44 -1.71 -5.43 1.34
C SER A 44 -2.69 -4.77 0.35
N SER A 45 -4.00 -4.83 0.60
CA SER A 45 -5.07 -4.11 -0.12
C SER A 45 -4.82 -2.59 -0.16
N GLN A 46 -4.14 -2.07 0.86
CA GLN A 46 -3.97 -0.65 1.15
C GLN A 46 -3.19 0.14 0.08
N LEU A 47 -2.09 -0.41 -0.45
CA LEU A 47 -1.30 0.26 -1.49
C LEU A 47 -2.02 0.29 -2.84
N TYR A 48 -2.77 -0.77 -3.14
CA TYR A 48 -3.58 -0.82 -4.35
C TYR A 48 -4.68 0.24 -4.32
N SER A 49 -5.30 0.44 -3.15
CA SER A 49 -6.32 1.47 -2.92
C SER A 49 -5.81 2.89 -3.19
N LEU A 50 -4.53 3.20 -2.89
CA LEU A 50 -3.95 4.51 -3.25
C LEU A 50 -3.84 4.68 -4.77
N PHE A 51 -3.34 3.67 -5.51
CA PHE A 51 -3.24 3.75 -6.96
C PHE A 51 -4.62 3.79 -7.64
N GLU A 52 -5.59 3.01 -7.15
CA GLU A 52 -6.97 3.13 -7.61
C GLU A 52 -7.53 4.51 -7.32
N TYR A 53 -7.33 5.05 -6.12
CA TYR A 53 -7.78 6.39 -5.77
C TYR A 53 -7.24 7.43 -6.74
N LEU A 54 -5.96 7.38 -7.11
CA LEU A 54 -5.35 8.32 -8.06
C LEU A 54 -5.82 8.14 -9.50
N LEU A 55 -6.10 6.90 -9.93
CA LEU A 55 -6.76 6.65 -11.22
C LEU A 55 -8.19 7.17 -11.21
N ASP A 56 -8.87 7.01 -10.08
CA ASP A 56 -10.27 7.32 -9.94
C ASP A 56 -10.51 8.82 -9.69
N ASN A 57 -9.49 9.53 -9.23
CA ASN A 57 -9.46 10.95 -8.89
C ASN A 57 -8.18 11.60 -9.45
N PRO A 58 -8.03 11.67 -10.79
CA PRO A 58 -6.81 12.21 -11.38
C PRO A 58 -6.66 13.69 -11.07
N ILE A 59 -5.41 14.11 -10.91
CA ILE A 59 -5.04 15.46 -10.47
C ILE A 59 -4.97 16.39 -11.67
N ASN A 60 -5.64 17.53 -11.57
CA ASN A 60 -5.62 18.54 -12.62
C ASN A 60 -4.33 19.35 -12.59
N VAL A 61 -3.44 19.13 -13.55
CA VAL A 61 -2.11 19.76 -13.58
C VAL A 61 -2.19 21.30 -13.62
N ASN A 62 -3.25 21.86 -14.18
CA ASN A 62 -3.43 23.31 -14.31
C ASN A 62 -3.95 24.00 -13.04
N THR A 63 -4.46 23.26 -12.07
CA THR A 63 -4.92 23.83 -10.79
C THR A 63 -4.18 23.25 -9.58
N ALA A 64 -3.46 22.15 -9.76
CA ALA A 64 -2.91 21.41 -8.64
C ALA A 64 -1.85 22.19 -7.87
N SER A 65 -1.86 22.10 -6.55
CA SER A 65 -0.74 22.59 -5.74
C SER A 65 0.49 21.69 -5.92
N ILE A 66 1.66 22.15 -5.44
CA ILE A 66 2.85 21.31 -5.38
C ILE A 66 2.60 20.11 -4.46
N SER A 67 1.92 20.31 -3.32
CA SER A 67 1.56 19.26 -2.37
C SER A 67 0.65 18.21 -3.00
N GLU A 68 -0.37 18.59 -3.77
CA GLU A 68 -1.25 17.68 -4.50
C GLU A 68 -0.48 16.85 -5.53
N LEU A 69 0.37 17.47 -6.36
CA LEU A 69 1.19 16.76 -7.33
C LEU A 69 2.16 15.76 -6.66
N ASN A 70 2.69 16.09 -5.48
CA ASN A 70 3.62 15.22 -4.75
C ASN A 70 2.94 13.95 -4.19
N THR A 71 1.60 13.93 -4.08
CA THR A 71 0.85 12.70 -3.73
C THR A 71 0.97 11.60 -4.79
N ILE A 72 1.25 11.97 -6.05
CA ILE A 72 1.42 11.00 -7.14
C ILE A 72 2.73 10.24 -6.95
N PRO A 73 2.72 8.88 -6.87
CA PRO A 73 3.88 8.06 -6.58
C PRO A 73 5.11 8.15 -7.51
N PHE A 74 5.14 9.05 -8.49
CA PHE A 74 6.23 9.21 -9.45
C PHE A 74 6.78 10.64 -9.51
N LEU A 75 6.08 11.60 -8.91
CA LEU A 75 6.53 12.97 -8.82
C LEU A 75 7.24 13.15 -7.49
N ASP A 76 8.47 13.68 -7.53
CA ASP A 76 9.12 14.23 -6.35
C ASP A 76 8.83 15.73 -6.28
N TYR A 77 9.07 16.35 -5.13
CA TYR A 77 8.76 17.76 -4.91
C TYR A 77 9.32 18.68 -6.00
N SER A 78 10.59 18.50 -6.40
CA SER A 78 11.18 19.37 -7.44
C SER A 78 10.56 19.15 -8.81
N THR A 79 10.15 17.92 -9.12
CA THR A 79 9.40 17.65 -10.34
C THR A 79 8.05 18.38 -10.28
N ALA A 80 7.32 18.29 -9.17
CA ALA A 80 6.06 18.99 -8.96
C ALA A 80 6.23 20.53 -9.00
N GLU A 81 7.25 21.07 -8.35
CA GLU A 81 7.62 22.48 -8.35
C GLU A 81 7.93 22.96 -9.78
N LYS A 82 8.76 22.24 -10.55
CA LYS A 82 9.04 22.58 -11.95
C LYS A 82 7.77 22.60 -12.80
N ILE A 83 6.86 21.64 -12.59
CA ILE A 83 5.57 21.60 -13.28
C ILE A 83 4.75 22.86 -12.96
N VAL A 84 4.69 23.26 -11.69
CA VAL A 84 3.96 24.47 -11.25
C VAL A 84 4.64 25.76 -11.73
N LEU A 85 5.96 25.86 -11.65
CA LEU A 85 6.72 27.03 -12.15
C LEU A 85 6.52 27.24 -13.64
N ILE A 86 6.60 26.16 -14.44
CA ILE A 86 6.37 26.26 -15.89
C ILE A 86 4.92 26.58 -16.18
N ARG A 87 3.96 25.96 -15.48
CA ARG A 87 2.54 26.30 -15.59
C ARG A 87 2.33 27.80 -15.38
N ASN A 88 2.85 28.36 -14.29
CA ASN A 88 2.68 29.77 -13.96
C ASN A 88 3.35 30.68 -15.02
N LYS A 89 4.44 30.24 -15.66
CA LYS A 89 5.10 30.96 -16.74
C LYS A 89 4.34 30.93 -18.07
N ILE A 90 3.75 29.79 -18.44
CA ILE A 90 3.03 29.62 -19.72
C ILE A 90 1.52 29.89 -19.57
N GLY A 91 1.03 30.13 -18.36
CA GLY A 91 -0.38 30.26 -18.00
C GLY A 91 -1.04 28.90 -17.72
N HIS A 92 -1.11 28.02 -18.72
CA HIS A 92 -1.67 26.68 -18.56
C HIS A 92 -1.10 25.68 -19.57
N TYR A 93 -1.08 24.41 -19.21
CA TYR A 93 -0.83 23.32 -20.14
C TYR A 93 -2.07 23.09 -21.02
N THR A 94 -1.87 23.00 -22.33
CA THR A 94 -2.89 22.64 -23.34
C THR A 94 -2.85 21.15 -23.68
N SER A 95 -1.73 20.48 -23.39
CA SER A 95 -1.57 19.04 -23.58
C SER A 95 -0.65 18.46 -22.49
N LEU A 96 -0.97 17.26 -21.98
CA LEU A 96 -0.10 16.55 -21.04
C LEU A 96 1.26 16.24 -21.68
N SER A 97 1.33 16.15 -23.01
CA SER A 97 2.59 15.96 -23.75
C SER A 97 3.59 17.09 -23.51
N GLN A 98 3.14 18.30 -23.18
CA GLN A 98 4.04 19.42 -22.83
C GLN A 98 4.89 19.13 -21.59
N LEU A 99 4.44 18.24 -20.70
CA LEU A 99 5.21 17.80 -19.53
C LEU A 99 6.50 17.05 -19.92
N ASP A 100 6.54 16.42 -21.11
CA ASP A 100 7.75 15.70 -21.59
C ASP A 100 8.89 16.65 -21.99
N SER A 101 8.54 17.91 -22.27
CA SER A 101 9.45 18.96 -22.70
C SER A 101 10.06 19.73 -21.54
N ILE A 102 9.62 19.48 -20.30
CA ILE A 102 10.14 20.17 -19.13
C ILE A 102 11.61 19.77 -18.88
N PRO A 103 12.56 20.73 -18.91
CA PRO A 103 13.97 20.41 -18.75
C PRO A 103 14.30 19.82 -17.37
N GLY A 104 15.10 18.75 -17.37
CA GLY A 104 15.62 18.14 -16.14
C GLY A 104 14.58 17.35 -15.33
N ILE A 105 13.51 16.87 -15.97
CA ILE A 105 12.59 15.88 -15.40
C ILE A 105 12.83 14.52 -16.06
N ASP A 106 12.73 13.43 -15.29
CA ASP A 106 12.80 12.07 -15.82
C ASP A 106 11.54 11.74 -16.64
N LYS A 107 11.71 11.57 -17.96
CA LYS A 107 10.62 11.21 -18.88
C LYS A 107 9.89 9.94 -18.47
N LYS A 108 10.58 8.97 -17.84
CA LYS A 108 9.93 7.74 -17.37
C LYS A 108 8.93 8.04 -16.25
N ASN A 109 9.30 8.92 -15.32
CA ASN A 109 8.44 9.31 -14.20
C ASN A 109 7.25 10.17 -14.67
N ILE A 110 7.47 11.07 -15.63
CA ILE A 110 6.38 11.85 -16.24
C ILE A 110 5.42 10.95 -17.00
N TYR A 111 5.93 10.02 -17.80
CA TYR A 111 5.08 9.04 -18.48
C TYR A 111 4.20 8.26 -17.50
N ALA A 112 4.78 7.81 -16.38
CA ALA A 112 4.02 7.12 -15.34
C ALA A 112 2.99 8.07 -14.67
N ALA A 113 3.39 9.29 -14.29
CA ALA A 113 2.54 10.27 -13.64
C ALA A 113 1.35 10.73 -14.49
N LYS A 114 1.50 10.77 -15.83
CA LYS A 114 0.41 11.14 -16.76
C LYS A 114 -0.85 10.29 -16.62
N HIS A 115 -0.74 9.06 -16.11
CA HIS A 115 -1.91 8.20 -15.86
C HIS A 115 -2.80 8.71 -14.73
N PHE A 116 -2.28 9.60 -13.88
CA PHE A 116 -3.00 10.20 -12.75
C PHE A 116 -3.16 11.71 -12.92
N LEU A 117 -2.95 12.24 -14.13
CA LEU A 117 -3.07 13.66 -14.44
C LEU A 117 -4.16 13.90 -15.48
N ILE A 118 -4.90 14.98 -15.32
CA ILE A 118 -5.85 15.48 -16.31
C ILE A 118 -5.60 16.96 -16.62
N LEU A 119 -6.13 17.39 -17.76
CA LEU A 119 -6.31 18.80 -18.09
C LEU A 119 -7.79 19.10 -17.92
N SER A 120 -8.15 19.98 -17.00
CA SER A 120 -9.53 20.49 -16.99
C SER A 120 -9.65 21.68 -17.94
N ASP A 121 -10.64 21.67 -18.83
CA ASP A 121 -11.00 22.79 -19.71
C ASP A 121 -11.72 23.92 -18.95
N LYS A 122 -11.07 24.53 -17.94
CA LYS A 122 -11.60 25.76 -17.33
C LYS A 122 -11.36 27.02 -18.17
N PHE A 123 -10.57 26.93 -19.25
CA PHE A 123 -10.18 28.08 -20.08
C PHE A 123 -10.92 28.20 -21.42
N SER A 124 -11.80 27.26 -21.77
CA SER A 124 -12.75 27.48 -22.87
C SER A 124 -13.93 28.31 -22.35
N GLN A 125 -13.74 29.63 -22.30
CA GLN A 125 -14.82 30.59 -22.07
C GLN A 125 -15.81 30.53 -23.25
N SER A 126 -16.82 29.67 -23.11
CA SER A 126 -18.16 29.98 -23.58
C SER A 126 -19.09 29.98 -22.37
N PRO A 127 -19.70 31.11 -22.01
CA PRO A 127 -20.58 31.20 -20.84
C PRO A 127 -21.95 30.63 -21.24
N LYS A 128 -22.09 29.29 -21.27
CA LYS A 128 -23.40 28.57 -21.19
C LYS A 128 -23.35 27.04 -21.34
N SER A 129 -22.20 26.38 -21.53
CA SER A 129 -22.15 24.92 -21.49
C SER A 129 -21.36 24.42 -20.29
N ARG A 130 -22.01 24.39 -19.12
CA ARG A 130 -21.57 23.53 -18.02
C ARG A 130 -21.83 22.11 -18.51
N ASN A 131 -20.90 21.51 -19.23
CA ASN A 131 -20.99 20.11 -19.65
C ASN A 131 -21.02 19.27 -18.37
N ARG A 132 -22.24 19.03 -17.89
CA ARG A 132 -22.55 18.16 -16.77
C ARG A 132 -22.25 16.76 -17.26
N TYR A 133 -21.13 16.19 -16.82
CA TYR A 133 -20.90 14.78 -16.98
C TYR A 133 -21.23 14.10 -15.66
N PHE A 134 -21.89 12.96 -15.79
CA PHE A 134 -22.14 12.03 -14.73
C PHE A 134 -21.38 10.77 -15.08
N GLN A 135 -20.50 10.34 -14.19
CA GLN A 135 -19.76 9.11 -14.34
C GLN A 135 -20.18 8.17 -13.22
N SER A 136 -20.58 6.96 -13.58
CA SER A 136 -20.86 5.90 -12.63
C SER A 136 -19.86 4.78 -12.82
N ARG A 137 -19.26 4.33 -11.72
CA ARG A 137 -18.37 3.17 -11.69
C ARG A 137 -18.94 2.13 -10.76
N PHE A 138 -19.18 0.95 -11.29
CA PHE A 138 -19.69 -0.19 -10.56
C PHE A 138 -18.67 -1.32 -10.62
N ARG A 139 -18.41 -1.96 -9.48
CA ARG A 139 -17.62 -3.18 -9.40
C ARG A 139 -18.36 -4.16 -8.52
N THR A 140 -18.49 -5.39 -9.00
CA THR A 140 -18.90 -6.53 -8.17
C THR A 140 -17.91 -7.67 -8.33
N ARG A 141 -17.69 -8.40 -7.25
CA ARG A 141 -16.78 -9.54 -7.23
C ARG A 141 -17.32 -10.64 -6.32
N ILE A 142 -17.12 -11.87 -6.76
CA ILE A 142 -17.37 -13.08 -5.98
C ILE A 142 -16.07 -13.90 -5.98
N ILE A 143 -15.66 -14.35 -4.79
CA ILE A 143 -14.51 -15.23 -4.60
C ILE A 143 -15.00 -16.48 -3.86
N ASN A 144 -14.67 -17.65 -4.39
CA ASN A 144 -15.03 -18.91 -3.78
C ASN A 144 -13.81 -19.83 -3.64
N ASP A 145 -13.51 -20.22 -2.40
CA ASP A 145 -12.58 -21.31 -2.10
C ASP A 145 -13.26 -22.63 -2.47
N LEU A 146 -12.58 -23.46 -3.27
CA LEU A 146 -13.14 -24.74 -3.72
C LEU A 146 -12.94 -25.86 -2.69
N GLN A 147 -11.89 -25.76 -1.87
CA GLN A 147 -11.69 -26.64 -0.72
C GLN A 147 -12.53 -26.19 0.47
N GLU A 148 -13.05 -27.17 1.22
CA GLU A 148 -13.79 -26.88 2.44
C GLU A 148 -12.83 -26.70 3.62
N LYS A 149 -12.86 -25.50 4.22
CA LYS A 149 -12.17 -25.26 5.49
C LYS A 149 -12.90 -25.96 6.63
N LYS A 150 -12.15 -26.46 7.61
CA LYS A 150 -12.63 -27.13 8.82
C LYS A 150 -13.71 -26.35 9.56
N GLY A 151 -13.65 -25.03 9.55
CA GLY A 151 -14.66 -24.16 10.14
C GLY A 151 -16.06 -24.35 9.53
N PHE A 152 -16.17 -24.61 8.23
CA PHE A 152 -17.45 -24.93 7.59
C PHE A 152 -17.92 -26.35 7.92
N LEU A 153 -17.01 -27.33 7.88
CA LEU A 153 -17.31 -28.74 8.18
C LEU A 153 -17.85 -28.94 9.59
N ASN A 154 -17.28 -28.24 10.56
CA ASN A 154 -17.65 -28.35 11.97
C ASN A 154 -18.77 -27.36 12.39
N GLY A 155 -19.29 -26.54 11.46
CA GLY A 155 -20.32 -25.54 11.75
C GLY A 155 -19.84 -24.32 12.57
N ASN A 156 -18.54 -24.13 12.72
CA ASN A 156 -17.97 -22.96 13.41
C ASN A 156 -18.12 -21.67 12.59
N TYR A 157 -18.01 -21.77 11.27
CA TYR A 157 -18.33 -20.67 10.36
C TYR A 157 -19.81 -20.67 10.07
N LEU A 158 -20.48 -19.63 10.55
CA LEU A 158 -21.93 -19.59 10.65
C LEU A 158 -22.64 -19.12 9.38
N GLY A 159 -21.87 -18.61 8.42
CA GLY A 159 -22.34 -18.06 7.15
C GLY A 159 -21.87 -18.82 5.91
N THR A 160 -21.97 -18.19 4.74
CA THR A 160 -21.71 -18.86 3.46
C THR A 160 -20.26 -18.74 3.00
N LYS A 161 -19.78 -19.73 2.24
CA LYS A 161 -18.40 -19.79 1.72
C LYS A 161 -18.00 -18.64 0.78
N PRO A 162 -18.85 -18.19 -0.17
CA PRO A 162 -18.42 -17.15 -1.09
C PRO A 162 -18.20 -15.81 -0.39
N LYS A 163 -17.03 -15.20 -0.62
CA LYS A 163 -16.77 -13.79 -0.32
C LYS A 163 -17.39 -12.93 -1.42
N THR A 164 -18.10 -11.88 -1.04
CA THR A 164 -18.79 -10.98 -1.98
C THR A 164 -18.43 -9.54 -1.71
N TYR A 165 -18.17 -8.81 -2.79
CA TYR A 165 -17.78 -7.41 -2.75
C TYR A 165 -18.61 -6.61 -3.76
N LEU A 166 -19.05 -5.43 -3.37
CA LEU A 166 -19.71 -4.46 -4.23
C LEU A 166 -19.18 -3.06 -3.97
N ARG A 167 -18.89 -2.32 -5.03
CA ARG A 167 -18.58 -0.89 -4.97
C ARG A 167 -19.31 -0.13 -6.05
N LEU A 168 -19.98 0.94 -5.65
CA LEU A 168 -20.60 1.91 -6.55
C LEU A 168 -20.03 3.29 -6.24
N LEU A 169 -19.43 3.95 -7.23
CA LEU A 169 -18.92 5.30 -7.14
C LEU A 169 -19.62 6.17 -8.19
N LEU A 170 -20.17 7.30 -7.74
CA LEU A 170 -20.82 8.29 -8.59
C LEU A 170 -20.00 9.57 -8.54
N ASP A 171 -19.72 10.15 -9.70
CA ASP A 171 -19.07 11.44 -9.83
C ASP A 171 -19.90 12.33 -10.76
N TYR A 172 -20.34 13.47 -10.24
CA TYR A 172 -21.02 14.49 -11.01
C TYR A 172 -20.14 15.74 -11.11
N SER A 173 -19.59 15.92 -12.32
CA SER A 173 -18.79 17.08 -12.70
C SER A 173 -17.59 17.38 -11.78
N ASN A 174 -16.97 16.37 -11.15
CA ASN A 174 -15.88 16.48 -10.16
C ASN A 174 -16.22 17.29 -8.90
N ASN A 175 -17.48 17.73 -8.74
CA ASN A 175 -17.90 18.59 -7.65
C ASN A 175 -18.74 17.86 -6.60
N TYR A 176 -19.42 16.79 -7.02
CA TYR A 176 -20.30 16.01 -6.16
C TYR A 176 -19.96 14.54 -6.36
N LYS A 177 -19.50 13.88 -5.31
CA LYS A 177 -19.16 12.46 -5.33
C LYS A 177 -20.00 11.72 -4.31
N ALA A 178 -20.41 10.52 -4.65
CA ALA A 178 -21.06 9.60 -3.74
C ALA A 178 -20.45 8.22 -3.91
N GLY A 179 -20.32 7.48 -2.82
CA GLY A 179 -19.80 6.13 -2.88
C GLY A 179 -20.46 5.22 -1.87
N ILE A 180 -20.66 3.96 -2.26
CA ILE A 180 -21.09 2.87 -1.39
C ILE A 180 -20.19 1.67 -1.63
N VAL A 181 -19.70 1.06 -0.56
CA VAL A 181 -18.92 -0.19 -0.56
C VAL A 181 -19.61 -1.18 0.37
N LEU A 182 -19.78 -2.41 -0.10
CA LEU A 182 -20.25 -3.54 0.70
C LEU A 182 -19.20 -4.66 0.60
N ASP A 183 -18.81 -5.22 1.73
CA ASP A 183 -17.98 -6.43 1.79
C ASP A 183 -18.63 -7.46 2.72
N LYS A 184 -18.47 -8.72 2.34
CA LYS A 184 -18.80 -9.89 3.16
C LYS A 184 -17.69 -10.90 2.98
N ASP A 185 -17.07 -11.30 4.07
CA ASP A 185 -16.09 -12.37 4.08
C ASP A 185 -16.69 -13.78 4.04
N ALA A 186 -15.83 -14.74 3.74
CA ALA A 186 -16.19 -16.15 3.73
C ALA A 186 -16.50 -16.62 5.16
N GLY A 187 -17.72 -17.13 5.38
CA GLY A 187 -18.18 -17.62 6.68
C GLY A 187 -19.02 -16.64 7.50
N GLU A 188 -19.22 -15.42 7.01
CA GLU A 188 -20.06 -14.40 7.67
C GLU A 188 -21.53 -14.52 7.28
N ARG A 189 -22.42 -14.15 8.20
CA ARG A 189 -23.87 -14.28 8.02
C ARG A 189 -24.47 -13.15 7.18
N SER A 190 -23.97 -11.92 7.36
CA SER A 190 -24.51 -10.74 6.68
C SER A 190 -23.91 -10.61 5.27
N TYR A 191 -24.74 -10.28 4.28
CA TYR A 191 -24.27 -9.87 2.94
C TYR A 191 -23.67 -8.47 2.90
N ALA A 192 -23.90 -7.70 3.95
CA ALA A 192 -23.42 -6.36 4.16
C ALA A 192 -22.84 -6.30 5.57
N ASP A 193 -21.84 -7.15 5.81
CA ASP A 193 -21.14 -7.22 7.09
C ASP A 193 -20.38 -5.91 7.31
N PHE A 194 -19.60 -5.52 6.29
CA PHE A 194 -19.07 -4.18 6.15
C PHE A 194 -19.91 -3.33 5.19
N ILE A 195 -20.24 -2.12 5.63
CA ILE A 195 -20.87 -1.09 4.81
C ILE A 195 -20.09 0.19 4.99
N SER A 196 -19.63 0.76 3.88
CA SER A 196 -19.13 2.13 3.84
C SER A 196 -19.92 2.99 2.88
N ALA A 197 -20.21 4.23 3.28
CA ALA A 197 -20.89 5.20 2.45
C ALA A 197 -20.37 6.61 2.67
N HIS A 198 -20.27 7.40 1.61
CA HIS A 198 -19.88 8.81 1.69
C HIS A 198 -20.58 9.68 0.65
N LEU A 199 -20.68 10.97 0.98
CA LEU A 199 -21.01 12.07 0.08
C LEU A 199 -19.92 13.13 0.21
N SER A 200 -19.37 13.58 -0.92
CA SER A 200 -18.33 14.59 -0.96
C SER A 200 -18.73 15.73 -1.88
N PHE A 201 -18.54 16.95 -1.39
CA PHE A 201 -18.89 18.19 -2.04
C PHE A 201 -17.63 19.04 -2.14
N LYS A 202 -17.30 19.47 -3.36
CA LYS A 202 -16.23 20.43 -3.62
C LYS A 202 -16.83 21.83 -3.75
N ASP A 203 -16.13 22.83 -3.22
CA ASP A 203 -16.50 24.25 -3.29
C ASP A 203 -17.95 24.48 -2.78
N PHE A 204 -18.28 23.91 -1.61
CA PHE A 204 -19.60 23.97 -0.98
C PHE A 204 -19.70 25.14 0.00
N GLY A 205 -20.27 26.25 -0.46
CA GLY A 205 -20.40 27.47 0.33
C GLY A 205 -19.01 28.07 0.62
N ILE A 206 -18.66 28.22 1.90
CA ILE A 206 -17.33 28.68 2.31
C ILE A 206 -16.28 27.56 2.31
N LEU A 207 -16.69 26.30 2.26
CA LEU A 207 -15.79 25.15 2.36
C LEU A 207 -15.29 24.74 0.97
N ASN A 208 -13.97 24.57 0.84
CA ASN A 208 -13.34 24.02 -0.35
C ASN A 208 -13.68 22.55 -0.53
N LYS A 209 -13.85 21.81 0.58
CA LYS A 209 -14.29 20.42 0.58
C LYS A 209 -15.13 20.11 1.81
N LEU A 210 -16.23 19.39 1.63
CA LEU A 210 -17.08 18.84 2.70
C LEU A 210 -17.30 17.36 2.41
N ILE A 211 -17.05 16.50 3.38
CA ILE A 211 -17.37 15.07 3.30
C ILE A 211 -18.32 14.70 4.43
N LEU A 212 -19.40 14.00 4.09
CA LEU A 212 -20.36 13.38 4.99
C LEU A 212 -20.28 11.85 4.85
N GLY A 213 -20.38 11.12 5.96
CA GLY A 213 -20.21 9.67 5.97
C GLY A 213 -18.76 9.28 6.22
N ASP A 214 -18.22 8.37 5.41
CA ASP A 214 -16.91 7.76 5.66
C ASP A 214 -15.76 8.48 4.93
N TYR A 215 -14.71 8.81 5.66
CA TYR A 215 -13.57 9.57 5.16
C TYR A 215 -12.26 9.18 5.84
N LEU A 216 -11.16 9.69 5.30
CA LEU A 216 -9.82 9.56 5.88
C LEU A 216 -9.18 10.93 6.04
N VAL A 217 -8.38 11.02 7.10
CA VAL A 217 -7.54 12.19 7.37
C VAL A 217 -6.09 11.72 7.45
N GLU A 218 -5.21 12.40 6.72
CA GLU A 218 -3.77 12.14 6.71
C GLU A 218 -3.01 13.39 7.13
N PHE A 219 -1.99 13.25 7.97
CA PHE A 219 -1.19 14.36 8.46
C PHE A 219 0.31 14.04 8.51
N GLY A 220 1.14 15.03 8.17
CA GLY A 220 2.58 15.00 8.36
C GLY A 220 3.28 13.79 7.71
N GLN A 221 4.09 13.09 8.50
CA GLN A 221 4.76 11.83 8.18
C GLN A 221 4.03 10.61 8.75
N GLY A 222 2.79 10.79 9.22
CA GLY A 222 1.94 9.74 9.77
C GLY A 222 2.31 9.27 11.17
N LEU A 223 2.97 10.10 11.99
CA LEU A 223 3.25 9.78 13.40
C LEU A 223 2.00 9.88 14.27
N ALA A 224 1.14 10.85 13.98
CA ALA A 224 -0.10 11.05 14.73
C ALA A 224 -1.34 10.53 13.99
N LEU A 225 -1.48 10.81 12.69
CA LEU A 225 -2.69 10.44 11.96
C LEU A 225 -2.34 10.11 10.52
N TRP A 226 -2.61 8.87 10.12
CA TRP A 226 -2.44 8.43 8.75
C TRP A 226 -3.57 7.48 8.38
N SER A 227 -3.84 7.38 7.09
CA SER A 227 -4.70 6.32 6.57
C SER A 227 -4.04 4.94 6.77
N PRO A 228 -4.79 3.86 6.56
CA PRO A 228 -4.20 2.53 6.47
C PRO A 228 -3.14 2.44 5.35
N TYR A 229 -3.15 3.35 4.38
CA TYR A 229 -2.34 3.32 3.16
C TYR A 229 -0.90 3.84 3.35
N SER A 230 -0.09 3.20 4.21
CA SER A 230 1.32 3.59 4.39
C SER A 230 2.31 2.75 3.58
N PHE A 231 3.26 3.45 2.96
CA PHE A 231 4.46 2.80 2.43
C PHE A 231 5.43 2.51 3.56
N SER A 232 6.00 1.30 3.56
CA SER A 232 7.14 0.91 4.37
C SER A 232 8.43 0.99 3.54
N LYS A 233 9.50 0.34 4.02
CA LYS A 233 10.70 0.06 3.21
C LYS A 233 10.30 -0.64 1.91
N SER A 234 10.88 -0.22 0.79
CA SER A 234 10.57 -0.77 -0.53
C SER A 234 11.82 -0.88 -1.40
N SER A 235 11.69 -1.43 -2.60
CA SER A 235 12.78 -1.44 -3.59
C SER A 235 13.14 -0.05 -4.11
N GLU A 236 12.23 0.92 -3.96
CA GLU A 236 12.54 2.34 -4.08
C GLU A 236 13.12 2.84 -2.75
N ALA A 237 14.44 2.99 -2.72
CA ALA A 237 15.21 3.34 -1.53
C ALA A 237 15.03 4.78 -1.05
N VAL A 238 14.62 5.71 -1.91
CA VAL A 238 14.58 7.13 -1.59
C VAL A 238 13.15 7.61 -1.36
N ARG A 239 12.24 7.21 -2.23
CA ARG A 239 10.93 7.86 -2.32
C ARG A 239 9.94 7.44 -1.23
N THR A 240 9.96 6.19 -0.78
CA THR A 240 8.97 5.67 0.19
C THR A 240 9.16 6.16 1.61
N VAL A 241 10.32 6.74 1.92
CA VAL A 241 10.63 7.28 3.26
C VAL A 241 9.87 8.58 3.51
N ILE A 242 9.66 9.40 2.47
CA ILE A 242 8.91 10.65 2.58
C ILE A 242 7.45 10.38 2.32
N LYS A 243 6.60 10.75 3.27
CA LYS A 243 5.16 10.75 3.08
C LYS A 243 4.63 12.09 2.62
N SER A 244 3.62 12.05 1.76
CA SER A 244 2.88 13.21 1.26
C SER A 244 1.40 13.01 1.55
N PRO A 245 0.82 13.72 2.54
CA PRO A 245 -0.57 13.52 2.93
C PRO A 245 -1.51 13.99 1.82
N ARG A 246 -2.59 13.25 1.59
CA ARG A 246 -3.73 13.69 0.77
C ARG A 246 -4.69 14.58 1.56
N ASN A 247 -4.39 14.81 2.84
CA ASN A 247 -5.17 15.59 3.80
C ASN A 247 -6.56 14.98 4.04
N LEU A 248 -7.57 15.31 3.23
CA LEU A 248 -8.96 14.87 3.42
C LEU A 248 -9.50 14.17 2.18
N ILE A 249 -9.77 12.86 2.30
CA ILE A 249 -10.25 12.03 1.19
C ILE A 249 -11.44 11.17 1.59
N GLU A 250 -12.24 10.81 0.60
CA GLU A 250 -13.38 9.92 0.71
C GLU A 250 -12.92 8.48 0.97
N TYR A 251 -13.62 7.75 1.85
CA TYR A 251 -13.31 6.35 2.09
C TYR A 251 -13.98 5.44 1.03
N THR A 252 -13.19 4.57 0.40
CA THR A 252 -13.60 3.73 -0.76
C THR A 252 -13.04 2.31 -0.71
N SER A 253 -12.50 1.89 0.44
CA SER A 253 -11.88 0.57 0.66
C SER A 253 -12.75 -0.31 1.54
N VAL A 254 -12.26 -1.52 1.83
CA VAL A 254 -12.91 -2.55 2.66
C VAL A 254 -12.22 -2.76 4.00
N ASP A 255 -11.21 -1.96 4.33
CA ASP A 255 -10.55 -2.02 5.65
C ASP A 255 -11.52 -1.48 6.72
N GLU A 256 -11.89 -2.33 7.67
CA GLU A 256 -12.94 -2.01 8.66
C GLU A 256 -12.38 -1.25 9.86
N ASN A 257 -11.07 -1.06 9.94
CA ASN A 257 -10.39 -0.70 11.18
C ASN A 257 -9.88 0.75 11.20
N GLN A 258 -9.56 1.32 10.04
CA GLN A 258 -8.86 2.62 9.96
C GLN A 258 -9.55 3.60 9.02
N PHE A 259 -10.82 3.93 9.33
CA PHE A 259 -11.57 5.00 8.67
C PHE A 259 -12.31 5.87 9.70
N MET A 260 -12.80 7.03 9.28
CA MET A 260 -13.61 7.93 10.11
C MET A 260 -15.04 7.95 9.56
N ARG A 261 -16.05 8.02 10.43
CA ARG A 261 -17.48 8.08 10.06
C ARG A 261 -18.16 9.27 10.71
N GLY A 262 -18.52 10.28 9.92
CA GLY A 262 -19.17 11.48 10.40
C GLY A 262 -19.12 12.62 9.41
N ILE A 263 -18.50 13.73 9.81
CA ILE A 263 -18.42 14.96 9.01
C ILE A 263 -17.00 15.54 9.05
N SER A 264 -16.51 15.97 7.89
CA SER A 264 -15.27 16.74 7.81
C SER A 264 -15.37 17.85 6.78
N GLY A 265 -14.78 19.00 7.10
CA GLY A 265 -14.74 20.17 6.23
C GLY A 265 -13.33 20.74 6.13
N LYS A 266 -12.98 21.25 4.95
CA LYS A 266 -11.75 21.98 4.68
C LYS A 266 -12.08 23.38 4.19
N LEU A 267 -11.45 24.37 4.81
CA LEU A 267 -11.47 25.78 4.44
C LEU A 267 -10.05 26.20 4.06
N GLU A 268 -9.89 26.86 2.92
CA GLU A 268 -8.62 27.42 2.46
C GLU A 268 -8.75 28.94 2.33
N LEU A 269 -7.80 29.65 2.93
CA LEU A 269 -7.71 31.10 2.90
C LEU A 269 -6.24 31.49 2.62
N ASN A 270 -5.95 31.86 1.37
CA ASN A 270 -4.60 32.17 0.90
C ASN A 270 -3.61 31.03 1.21
N ASN A 271 -2.58 31.32 2.02
CA ASN A 271 -1.55 30.36 2.41
C ASN A 271 -1.98 29.47 3.59
N PHE A 272 -3.15 29.69 4.16
CA PHE A 272 -3.66 28.92 5.30
C PHE A 272 -4.75 27.95 4.87
N SER A 273 -4.77 26.77 5.46
CA SER A 273 -5.93 25.88 5.38
C SER A 273 -6.27 25.31 6.75
N LEU A 274 -7.57 25.25 7.05
CA LEU A 274 -8.12 24.63 8.23
C LEU A 274 -8.96 23.44 7.80
N THR A 275 -8.58 22.25 8.25
CA THR A 275 -9.40 21.04 8.13
C THR A 275 -9.95 20.69 9.50
N SER A 276 -11.26 20.51 9.64
CA SER A 276 -11.89 20.03 10.86
C SER A 276 -12.62 18.73 10.60
N PHE A 277 -12.65 17.84 11.58
CA PHE A 277 -13.25 16.53 11.43
C PHE A 277 -13.87 16.04 12.73
N TYR A 278 -14.97 15.31 12.59
CA TYR A 278 -15.69 14.64 13.66
C TYR A 278 -16.15 13.26 13.18
N SER A 279 -15.79 12.24 13.94
CA SER A 279 -16.11 10.84 13.69
C SER A 279 -16.76 10.23 14.92
N LYS A 280 -17.80 9.43 14.71
CA LYS A 280 -18.36 8.54 15.72
C LYS A 280 -18.83 7.25 15.06
N HIS A 281 -18.22 6.14 15.43
CA HIS A 281 -18.63 4.80 15.01
C HIS A 281 -18.33 3.78 16.10
N LYS A 282 -18.76 2.54 15.86
CA LYS A 282 -18.42 1.40 16.69
C LYS A 282 -17.23 0.66 16.10
N ILE A 283 -16.37 0.13 16.97
CA ILE A 283 -15.19 -0.66 16.61
C ILE A 283 -15.24 -2.02 17.29
N ASP A 284 -14.48 -2.95 16.73
CA ASP A 284 -14.41 -4.31 17.23
C ASP A 284 -13.41 -4.42 18.37
N ALA A 285 -13.88 -5.00 19.46
CA ALA A 285 -13.08 -5.16 20.66
C ALA A 285 -13.50 -6.38 21.46
N ASN A 286 -12.52 -7.01 22.08
CA ASN A 286 -12.75 -7.98 23.13
C ASN A 286 -12.94 -7.22 24.44
N VAL A 287 -14.15 -7.28 24.98
CA VAL A 287 -14.56 -6.54 26.19
C VAL A 287 -14.82 -7.53 27.32
N ASP A 288 -14.31 -7.20 28.50
CA ASP A 288 -14.73 -7.83 29.75
C ASP A 288 -16.01 -7.15 30.25
N SER A 289 -17.16 -7.81 30.06
CA SER A 289 -18.47 -7.28 30.46
C SER A 289 -18.68 -7.20 31.98
N LEU A 290 -17.83 -7.83 32.80
CA LEU A 290 -17.95 -7.74 34.26
C LEU A 290 -17.29 -6.48 34.81
N ASN A 291 -16.18 -6.07 34.18
CA ASN A 291 -15.37 -4.93 34.62
C ASN A 291 -15.47 -3.71 33.68
N ASP A 292 -16.24 -3.82 32.60
CA ASP A 292 -16.41 -2.81 31.56
C ASP A 292 -15.08 -2.32 30.97
N LEU A 293 -14.19 -3.27 30.63
CA LEU A 293 -12.83 -3.01 30.16
C LEU A 293 -12.56 -3.59 28.77
N ILE A 294 -11.85 -2.84 27.94
CA ILE A 294 -11.36 -3.33 26.65
C ILE A 294 -10.07 -4.13 26.87
N LEU A 295 -10.10 -5.43 26.61
CA LEU A 295 -8.95 -6.31 26.69
C LEU A 295 -8.06 -6.23 25.45
N SER A 296 -8.66 -6.06 24.27
CA SER A 296 -7.94 -5.85 23.01
C SER A 296 -8.85 -5.40 21.89
N PHE A 297 -8.32 -4.59 20.98
CA PHE A 297 -8.96 -4.29 19.70
C PHE A 297 -8.78 -5.47 18.73
N SER A 298 -9.85 -5.87 18.05
CA SER A 298 -9.80 -6.82 16.95
C SER A 298 -9.50 -6.04 15.68
N LYS A 299 -8.52 -6.49 14.87
CA LYS A 299 -8.10 -5.81 13.63
C LYS A 299 -8.18 -6.71 12.40
N ASP A 300 -8.69 -7.92 12.56
CA ASP A 300 -8.78 -8.92 11.50
C ASP A 300 -10.04 -8.80 10.65
N GLY A 301 -11.06 -8.05 11.10
CA GLY A 301 -12.28 -7.75 10.34
C GLY A 301 -13.17 -8.97 10.08
N TYR A 302 -12.99 -10.08 10.82
CA TYR A 302 -13.75 -11.30 10.58
C TYR A 302 -14.90 -11.47 11.59
N HIS A 303 -16.09 -11.81 11.09
CA HIS A 303 -17.31 -12.03 11.88
C HIS A 303 -18.00 -13.39 11.59
N ARG A 304 -17.22 -14.47 11.59
CA ARG A 304 -17.64 -15.80 11.10
C ARG A 304 -18.08 -16.75 12.21
N THR A 305 -17.48 -16.63 13.40
CA THR A 305 -17.74 -17.46 14.59
C THR A 305 -18.50 -16.68 15.67
N LEU A 306 -19.09 -17.37 16.66
CA LEU A 306 -19.77 -16.69 17.78
C LEU A 306 -18.84 -15.75 18.55
N ASN A 307 -17.59 -16.14 18.78
CA ASN A 307 -16.60 -15.32 19.49
C ASN A 307 -16.16 -14.10 18.67
N GLU A 308 -16.15 -14.21 17.35
CA GLU A 308 -15.86 -13.09 16.44
C GLU A 308 -17.04 -12.10 16.45
N ILE A 309 -18.28 -12.60 16.32
CA ILE A 309 -19.50 -11.78 16.36
C ILE A 309 -19.68 -11.06 17.69
N GLN A 310 -19.32 -11.69 18.82
CA GLN A 310 -19.39 -11.04 20.14
C GLN A 310 -18.47 -9.83 20.28
N LYS A 311 -17.42 -9.73 19.45
CA LYS A 311 -16.49 -8.60 19.46
C LYS A 311 -16.91 -7.48 18.50
N HIS A 312 -17.79 -7.81 17.54
CA HIS A 312 -18.23 -6.92 16.48
C HIS A 312 -18.97 -5.70 17.04
N ASN A 313 -18.51 -4.50 16.71
CA ASN A 313 -19.16 -3.23 17.03
C ASN A 313 -19.51 -3.06 18.53
N THR A 314 -18.59 -3.45 19.42
CA THR A 314 -18.80 -3.46 20.87
C THR A 314 -18.47 -2.14 21.56
N VAL A 315 -17.54 -1.35 21.02
CA VAL A 315 -17.04 -0.11 21.66
C VAL A 315 -17.32 1.08 20.76
N ASP A 316 -17.88 2.17 21.31
CA ASP A 316 -18.00 3.43 20.57
C ASP A 316 -16.66 4.17 20.59
N GLU A 317 -16.14 4.51 19.42
CA GLU A 317 -15.04 5.45 19.25
C GLU A 317 -15.59 6.81 18.79
N THR A 318 -15.23 7.87 19.51
CA THR A 318 -15.48 9.25 19.10
C THR A 318 -14.15 9.97 18.88
N VAL A 319 -13.94 10.49 17.67
CA VAL A 319 -12.74 11.24 17.31
C VAL A 319 -13.14 12.63 16.84
N TRP A 320 -12.46 13.66 17.32
CA TRP A 320 -12.62 15.01 16.79
C TRP A 320 -11.31 15.77 16.83
N GLY A 321 -11.12 16.69 15.90
CA GLY A 321 -9.89 17.44 15.81
C GLY A 321 -9.84 18.38 14.61
N GLY A 322 -8.66 18.94 14.41
CA GLY A 322 -8.39 19.79 13.27
C GLY A 322 -6.91 19.88 12.91
N ILE A 323 -6.68 20.23 11.64
CA ILE A 323 -5.38 20.47 11.04
C ILE A 323 -5.35 21.92 10.57
N LEU A 324 -4.39 22.69 11.08
CA LEU A 324 -4.03 23.99 10.54
C LEU A 324 -2.74 23.84 9.72
N SER A 325 -2.81 24.12 8.43
CA SER A 325 -1.65 24.12 7.54
C SER A 325 -1.34 25.53 7.07
N TYR A 326 -0.05 25.82 6.92
CA TYR A 326 0.48 27.05 6.34
C TYR A 326 1.47 26.69 5.24
N GLU A 327 1.13 26.97 3.99
CA GLU A 327 1.93 26.66 2.79
C GLU A 327 2.12 27.93 1.92
N PRO A 328 3.02 28.85 2.32
CA PRO A 328 3.41 29.98 1.47
C PRO A 328 4.22 29.55 0.24
N GLU A 329 4.28 30.43 -0.76
CA GLU A 329 5.11 30.23 -1.96
C GLU A 329 6.64 30.21 -1.68
N THR A 330 7.06 30.55 -0.45
CA THR A 330 8.47 30.67 -0.04
C THR A 330 9.20 29.33 0.16
N GLY A 331 8.57 28.20 -0.18
CA GLY A 331 9.17 26.87 -0.03
C GLY A 331 9.23 26.39 1.42
N ILE A 332 8.33 26.88 2.28
CA ILE A 332 8.13 26.35 3.64
C ILE A 332 6.69 25.89 3.75
N ALA A 333 6.47 24.72 4.31
CA ALA A 333 5.15 24.19 4.66
C ALA A 333 5.17 23.78 6.14
N LEU A 334 4.22 24.29 6.91
CA LEU A 334 4.03 23.98 8.32
C LEU A 334 2.63 23.41 8.52
N GLY A 335 2.50 22.46 9.44
CA GLY A 335 1.23 21.86 9.80
C GLY A 335 1.15 21.67 11.31
N LEU A 336 -0.02 21.91 11.87
CA LEU A 336 -0.35 21.64 13.26
C LEU A 336 -1.63 20.82 13.31
N LEU A 337 -1.57 19.63 13.88
CA LEU A 337 -2.69 18.74 14.12
C LEU A 337 -2.96 18.69 15.62
N TYR A 338 -4.22 18.85 16.00
CA TYR A 338 -4.72 18.41 17.30
C TYR A 338 -5.92 17.51 17.08
N TYR A 339 -5.96 16.37 17.77
CA TYR A 339 -7.18 15.57 17.86
C TYR A 339 -7.26 14.81 19.17
N GLN A 340 -8.48 14.42 19.51
CA GLN A 340 -8.79 13.61 20.66
C GLN A 340 -9.58 12.38 20.21
N THR A 341 -9.17 11.21 20.69
CA THR A 341 -9.91 9.96 20.60
C THR A 341 -10.50 9.63 21.97
N ASN A 342 -11.79 9.28 22.00
CA ASN A 342 -12.48 8.85 23.21
C ASN A 342 -13.23 7.53 22.94
N PHE A 343 -12.94 6.51 23.73
CA PHE A 343 -13.66 5.23 23.74
C PHE A 343 -14.76 5.25 24.80
N SER A 344 -15.86 4.54 24.56
CA SER A 344 -16.92 4.35 25.57
C SER A 344 -16.42 3.56 26.78
N LEU A 345 -15.44 2.67 26.60
CA LEU A 345 -14.85 1.85 27.64
C LEU A 345 -13.32 2.09 27.76
N PRO A 346 -12.74 2.03 28.96
CA PRO A 346 -11.31 2.13 29.14
C PRO A 346 -10.55 0.90 28.59
N ALA A 347 -9.43 1.17 27.92
CA ALA A 347 -8.48 0.14 27.51
C ALA A 347 -7.70 -0.38 28.71
N PHE A 348 -7.68 -1.70 28.86
CA PHE A 348 -6.90 -2.40 29.87
C PHE A 348 -5.45 -2.56 29.41
N PRO A 349 -4.46 -2.14 30.21
CA PRO A 349 -3.07 -2.32 29.86
C PRO A 349 -2.64 -3.78 30.09
N LYS A 350 -2.54 -4.57 29.02
CA LYS A 350 -2.00 -5.95 29.09
C LYS A 350 -0.58 -5.99 29.67
N ASN A 351 0.25 -5.01 29.32
CA ASN A 351 1.63 -4.88 29.78
C ASN A 351 1.93 -3.41 30.10
N HIS A 352 3.05 -3.12 30.77
CA HIS A 352 3.56 -1.75 30.96
C HIS A 352 3.70 -0.97 29.64
N ASN A 353 3.77 -1.68 28.50
CA ASN A 353 3.86 -1.10 27.18
C ASN A 353 2.55 -1.14 26.34
N SER A 354 1.39 -0.84 26.94
CA SER A 354 0.10 -0.87 26.24
C SER A 354 -0.78 0.35 26.51
N LEU A 355 -1.75 0.56 25.61
CA LEU A 355 -2.73 1.63 25.71
C LEU A 355 -3.54 1.47 27.01
N SER A 356 -3.72 2.54 27.77
CA SER A 356 -4.44 2.54 29.04
C SER A 356 -5.39 3.72 29.13
N GLY A 357 -6.62 3.48 29.59
CA GLY A 357 -7.66 4.50 29.71
C GLY A 357 -8.53 4.61 28.47
N ASN A 358 -9.43 5.60 28.46
CA ASN A 358 -10.44 5.78 27.41
C ASN A 358 -10.26 7.06 26.59
N LYS A 359 -9.40 7.99 27.00
CA LYS A 359 -9.25 9.31 26.39
C LYS A 359 -7.80 9.60 26.03
N PHE A 360 -7.56 9.84 24.74
CA PHE A 360 -6.22 10.04 24.19
C PHE A 360 -6.19 11.35 23.40
N ASN A 361 -5.18 12.17 23.66
CA ASN A 361 -4.96 13.43 22.95
C ASN A 361 -3.66 13.34 22.17
N PHE A 362 -3.67 13.91 20.98
CA PHE A 362 -2.51 13.98 20.12
C PHE A 362 -2.33 15.40 19.63
N LEU A 363 -1.14 15.93 19.83
CA LEU A 363 -0.69 17.19 19.24
C LEU A 363 0.50 16.86 18.33
N SER A 364 0.42 17.20 17.05
CA SER A 364 1.49 16.92 16.11
C SER A 364 1.85 18.14 15.29
N PHE A 365 3.14 18.38 15.14
CA PHE A 365 3.70 19.46 14.34
C PHE A 365 4.49 18.87 13.19
N SER A 366 4.12 19.21 11.97
CA SER A 366 4.84 18.82 10.76
C SER A 366 5.50 20.03 10.12
N TYR A 367 6.67 19.83 9.54
CA TYR A 367 7.39 20.85 8.80
C TYR A 367 7.98 20.29 7.52
N SER A 368 8.10 21.14 6.50
CA SER A 368 8.85 20.87 5.29
C SER A 368 9.47 22.17 4.81
N ALA A 369 10.75 22.15 4.52
CA ALA A 369 11.50 23.28 4.01
C ALA A 369 12.27 22.85 2.76
N TYR A 370 12.13 23.65 1.71
CA TYR A 370 12.62 23.38 0.38
C TYR A 370 13.67 24.42 0.00
N TRP A 371 14.92 24.00 -0.11
CA TRP A 371 16.06 24.87 -0.42
C TRP A 371 16.81 24.32 -1.64
N GLY A 372 16.27 24.62 -2.83
CA GLY A 372 16.80 24.17 -4.12
C GLY A 372 16.86 22.65 -4.23
N ASN A 373 18.05 22.09 -4.06
CA ASN A 373 18.29 20.64 -4.14
C ASN A 373 18.17 19.90 -2.81
N ILE A 374 17.89 20.62 -1.71
CA ILE A 374 17.78 20.07 -0.36
C ILE A 374 16.33 20.20 0.11
N ILE A 375 15.80 19.13 0.68
CA ILE A 375 14.48 19.10 1.32
C ILE A 375 14.66 18.56 2.72
N LEU A 376 14.28 19.36 3.71
CA LEU A 376 14.23 18.95 5.11
C LEU A 376 12.76 18.87 5.53
N ASN A 377 12.29 17.69 5.92
CA ASN A 377 10.93 17.53 6.42
C ASN A 377 10.87 16.64 7.65
N GLY A 378 9.79 16.72 8.39
CA GLY A 378 9.63 15.92 9.59
C GLY A 378 8.29 16.14 10.27
N GLU A 379 8.10 15.36 11.33
CA GLU A 379 6.95 15.43 12.22
C GLU A 379 7.41 15.17 13.65
N ALA A 380 6.87 15.93 14.61
CA ALA A 380 6.99 15.67 16.03
C ALA A 380 5.58 15.57 16.63
N ALA A 381 5.25 14.43 17.23
CA ALA A 381 3.93 14.11 17.74
C ALA A 381 3.98 13.78 19.23
N TYR A 382 3.11 14.44 20.01
CA TYR A 382 2.99 14.31 21.45
C TYR A 382 1.65 13.65 21.82
N ASN A 383 1.68 12.63 22.69
CA ASN A 383 0.50 11.87 23.11
C ASN A 383 0.13 12.06 24.59
N ASN A 384 0.45 13.21 25.18
CA ASN A 384 0.42 13.47 26.64
C ASN A 384 1.50 12.78 27.49
N LEU A 385 2.24 11.81 26.96
CA LEU A 385 3.26 11.07 27.72
C LEU A 385 4.67 11.28 27.17
N SER A 386 4.82 11.27 25.85
CA SER A 386 6.12 11.40 25.19
C SER A 386 5.99 11.97 23.79
N VAL A 387 7.13 12.35 23.22
CA VAL A 387 7.21 12.92 21.88
C VAL A 387 7.88 11.92 20.95
N ALA A 388 7.13 11.41 19.98
CA ALA A 388 7.66 10.69 18.83
C ALA A 388 8.12 11.70 17.78
N SER A 389 9.25 11.45 17.12
CA SER A 389 9.73 12.33 16.05
C SER A 389 10.36 11.56 14.89
N ILE A 390 10.24 12.15 13.70
CA ILE A 390 10.94 11.74 12.49
C ILE A 390 11.40 12.97 11.73
N THR A 391 12.63 12.94 11.25
CA THR A 391 13.22 13.99 10.41
C THR A 391 13.89 13.33 9.22
N ASN A 392 13.56 13.78 8.02
CA ASN A 392 14.19 13.34 6.78
C ASN A 392 14.92 14.50 6.10
N LEU A 393 16.12 14.21 5.61
CA LEU A 393 16.92 15.09 4.79
C LEU A 393 17.09 14.44 3.42
N PHE A 394 16.44 14.99 2.40
CA PHE A 394 16.59 14.59 1.02
C PHE A 394 17.51 15.56 0.28
N ILE A 395 18.46 15.02 -0.48
CA ILE A 395 19.44 15.78 -1.25
C ILE A 395 19.47 15.25 -2.68
N ARG A 396 19.18 16.12 -3.64
CA ARG A 396 19.39 15.87 -5.06
C ARG A 396 20.76 16.42 -5.47
N ILE A 397 21.77 15.56 -5.57
CA ILE A 397 23.10 15.98 -6.02
C ILE A 397 23.04 16.40 -7.49
N ASN A 398 22.36 15.63 -8.33
CA ASN A 398 22.05 15.96 -9.72
C ASN A 398 20.82 15.15 -10.19
N ASN A 399 20.45 15.26 -11.47
CA ASN A 399 19.29 14.52 -12.03
C ASN A 399 19.44 12.99 -11.96
N ASN A 400 20.66 12.49 -11.74
CA ASN A 400 20.99 11.08 -11.75
C ASN A 400 21.27 10.52 -10.35
N LEU A 401 21.52 11.34 -9.33
CA LEU A 401 21.90 10.89 -7.99
C LEU A 401 21.07 11.62 -6.94
N LYS A 402 20.29 10.84 -6.19
CA LYS A 402 19.44 11.30 -5.08
C LYS A 402 19.82 10.52 -3.82
N ILE A 403 19.86 11.20 -2.69
CA ILE A 403 20.17 10.62 -1.38
C ILE A 403 19.10 11.07 -0.38
N ILE A 404 18.72 10.18 0.53
CA ILE A 404 17.90 10.51 1.68
C ILE A 404 18.52 9.98 2.96
N PHE A 405 18.45 10.78 4.01
CA PHE A 405 18.71 10.38 5.38
C PHE A 405 17.42 10.52 6.17
N SER A 406 17.10 9.56 7.03
CA SER A 406 15.95 9.64 7.92
C SER A 406 16.36 9.19 9.32
N PHE A 407 16.11 10.06 10.30
CA PHE A 407 16.28 9.75 11.71
C PHE A 407 14.92 9.73 12.38
N ARG A 408 14.65 8.66 13.14
CA ARG A 408 13.38 8.46 13.83
C ARG A 408 13.61 8.06 15.28
N ASN A 409 12.84 8.63 16.18
CA ASN A 409 12.83 8.33 17.60
C ASN A 409 11.38 8.20 18.10
N TYR A 410 10.96 6.97 18.35
CA TYR A 410 9.64 6.62 18.82
C TYR A 410 9.75 6.05 20.24
N PRO A 411 9.39 6.82 21.27
CA PRO A 411 9.39 6.36 22.65
C PRO A 411 8.52 5.12 22.85
N HIS A 412 8.85 4.29 23.84
CA HIS A 412 8.09 3.07 24.12
C HIS A 412 6.65 3.35 24.57
N ASN A 413 6.43 4.47 25.27
CA ASN A 413 5.14 4.93 25.79
C ASN A 413 4.35 5.81 24.81
N TYR A 414 4.81 5.93 23.55
CA TYR A 414 4.06 6.60 22.49
C TYR A 414 3.06 5.60 21.87
N TYR A 415 1.81 5.61 22.33
CA TYR A 415 0.73 4.78 21.80
C TYR A 415 -0.18 5.58 20.90
N ASN A 416 -0.42 5.05 19.70
CA ASN A 416 -1.40 5.60 18.78
C ASN A 416 -1.93 4.47 17.89
N LEU A 417 -3.25 4.35 17.79
CA LEU A 417 -3.90 3.34 16.94
C LEU A 417 -3.97 3.78 15.48
N ASN A 418 -3.91 5.09 15.22
CA ASN A 418 -4.10 5.72 13.92
C ASN A 418 -2.77 6.20 13.30
N SER A 419 -1.63 5.77 13.86
CA SER A 419 -0.32 6.08 13.31
C SER A 419 0.16 5.00 12.36
N ALA A 420 0.80 5.43 11.28
CA ALA A 420 1.35 4.51 10.27
C ALA A 420 2.68 4.98 9.71
N GLY A 421 3.44 5.82 10.43
CA GLY A 421 4.72 6.40 10.00
C GLY A 421 5.80 5.38 9.61
N PHE A 422 6.91 5.87 9.04
CA PHE A 422 8.00 5.03 8.55
C PHE A 422 8.74 4.32 9.70
N SER A 423 8.68 2.99 9.74
CA SER A 423 9.21 2.17 10.83
C SER A 423 9.61 0.78 10.34
N GLU A 424 10.33 0.04 11.18
CA GLU A 424 10.66 -1.37 10.95
C GLU A 424 9.47 -2.30 11.22
N ARG A 425 8.65 -1.99 12.22
CA ARG A 425 7.44 -2.75 12.59
C ARG A 425 6.19 -1.93 12.34
N SER A 426 5.02 -2.58 12.26
CA SER A 426 3.75 -1.88 12.17
C SER A 426 3.54 -0.89 13.33
N GLY A 427 3.24 0.37 13.02
CA GLY A 427 3.03 1.45 13.99
C GLY A 427 4.30 2.22 14.35
N THR A 428 4.16 3.32 15.10
CA THR A 428 5.25 4.28 15.38
C THR A 428 5.64 4.30 16.86
N LYS A 429 6.02 3.16 17.43
CA LYS A 429 6.36 3.04 18.86
C LYS A 429 7.63 2.24 19.11
N ASN A 430 8.29 2.54 20.23
CA ASN A 430 9.44 1.80 20.76
C ASN A 430 10.57 1.57 19.74
N GLU A 431 10.94 2.55 18.93
CA GLU A 431 11.92 2.39 17.86
C GLU A 431 12.82 3.62 17.73
N LEU A 432 14.13 3.40 17.76
CA LEU A 432 15.15 4.39 17.38
C LEU A 432 15.82 3.89 16.11
N GLY A 433 15.86 4.69 15.06
CA GLY A 433 16.42 4.24 13.79
C GLY A 433 17.05 5.34 12.94
N PHE A 434 17.99 4.92 12.10
CA PHE A 434 18.66 5.74 11.11
C PHE A 434 18.71 5.02 9.77
N TYR A 435 18.09 5.63 8.77
CA TYR A 435 17.98 5.12 7.41
C TYR A 435 18.76 6.01 6.44
N THR A 436 19.52 5.38 5.56
CA THR A 436 20.17 6.03 4.41
C THR A 436 19.71 5.35 3.14
N GLY A 437 19.13 6.11 2.21
CA GLY A 437 18.73 5.65 0.89
C GLY A 437 19.44 6.40 -0.22
N LEU A 438 19.76 5.71 -1.31
CA LEU A 438 20.44 6.25 -2.48
C LEU A 438 19.79 5.70 -3.75
N ALA A 439 19.44 6.60 -4.68
CA ALA A 439 18.97 6.25 -6.01
C ALA A 439 19.94 6.84 -7.05
N TRP A 440 20.62 5.97 -7.80
CA TRP A 440 21.63 6.34 -8.77
C TRP A 440 21.28 5.80 -10.17
N LYS A 441 20.87 6.72 -11.04
CA LYS A 441 20.63 6.49 -12.46
C LYS A 441 21.96 6.58 -13.20
N THR A 442 22.40 5.45 -13.74
CA THR A 442 23.59 5.36 -14.60
C THR A 442 23.16 5.11 -16.03
N ASN A 443 24.14 5.09 -16.93
CA ASN A 443 23.90 4.57 -18.25
C ASN A 443 23.44 3.11 -18.18
N LEU A 444 23.94 2.27 -17.28
CA LEU A 444 23.61 0.83 -17.25
C LEU A 444 22.18 0.52 -16.78
N GLY A 445 21.62 1.38 -15.93
CA GLY A 445 20.34 1.16 -15.25
C GLY A 445 20.23 2.03 -14.02
N VAL A 446 19.24 1.74 -13.18
CA VAL A 446 19.02 2.43 -11.90
C VAL A 446 19.47 1.53 -10.76
N PHE A 447 20.33 2.04 -9.89
CA PHE A 447 20.70 1.42 -8.63
C PHE A 447 19.89 2.06 -7.50
N ASN A 448 19.17 1.26 -6.73
CA ASN A 448 18.56 1.66 -5.47
C ASN A 448 19.27 0.93 -4.33
N ILE A 449 19.85 1.70 -3.40
CA ILE A 449 20.63 1.18 -2.29
C ILE A 449 20.06 1.76 -1.02
N TYR A 450 19.85 0.93 -0.01
CA TYR A 450 19.61 1.46 1.33
C TYR A 450 20.32 0.69 2.42
N PHE A 451 20.52 1.39 3.53
CA PHE A 451 20.95 0.82 4.79
C PHE A 451 20.09 1.41 5.91
N ASP A 452 19.42 0.55 6.65
CA ASP A 452 18.64 0.93 7.83
C ASP A 452 19.22 0.28 9.07
N GLN A 453 19.35 1.05 10.13
CA GLN A 453 19.76 0.58 11.45
C GLN A 453 18.67 0.95 12.44
N PHE A 454 18.22 0.00 13.25
CA PHE A 454 17.16 0.23 14.21
C PHE A 454 17.41 -0.50 15.51
N LYS A 455 16.84 0.04 16.58
CA LYS A 455 16.84 -0.52 17.92
C LYS A 455 15.43 -0.39 18.50
N PHE A 456 14.98 -1.43 19.18
CA PHE A 456 13.82 -1.42 20.05
C PHE A 456 14.31 -1.30 21.50
N PRO A 457 14.27 -0.11 22.14
CA PRO A 457 14.87 0.10 23.45
C PRO A 457 14.20 -0.70 24.59
N ARG A 458 12.91 -1.00 24.46
CA ARG A 458 12.14 -1.82 25.40
C ARG A 458 11.70 -3.14 24.77
N GLU A 459 11.14 -4.02 25.61
CA GLU A 459 10.55 -5.27 25.21
C GLU A 459 9.49 -5.14 24.11
N THR A 460 9.39 -6.18 23.31
CA THR A 460 8.43 -6.32 22.23
C THR A 460 7.69 -7.63 22.38
N ASN A 461 6.57 -7.81 21.67
CA ASN A 461 5.76 -9.03 21.75
C ASN A 461 6.55 -10.33 21.48
N SER A 462 7.65 -10.23 20.73
CA SER A 462 8.48 -11.38 20.32
C SER A 462 9.82 -11.47 21.04
N VAL A 463 10.25 -10.40 21.74
CA VAL A 463 11.56 -10.33 22.38
C VAL A 463 11.42 -9.55 23.70
N PRO A 464 11.63 -10.19 24.86
CA PRO A 464 11.39 -9.60 26.19
C PRO A 464 12.47 -8.60 26.63
N PHE A 465 13.47 -8.31 25.79
CA PHE A 465 14.57 -7.39 26.07
C PHE A 465 14.77 -6.40 24.93
N SER A 466 15.62 -5.39 25.16
CA SER A 466 16.08 -4.49 24.11
C SER A 466 16.67 -5.31 22.96
N SER A 467 16.25 -5.01 21.74
CA SER A 467 16.71 -5.70 20.53
C SER A 467 17.17 -4.70 19.48
N SER A 468 18.02 -5.15 18.57
CA SER A 468 18.54 -4.33 17.50
C SER A 468 18.53 -5.09 16.17
N GLY A 469 18.70 -4.33 15.09
CA GLY A 469 18.82 -4.92 13.78
C GLY A 469 19.36 -3.93 12.77
N ASN A 470 19.73 -4.49 11.62
CA ASN A 470 20.03 -3.69 10.45
C ASN A 470 19.59 -4.41 9.17
N GLU A 471 19.41 -3.61 8.14
CA GLU A 471 18.96 -4.07 6.84
C GLU A 471 19.74 -3.35 5.76
N PHE A 472 20.25 -4.11 4.80
CA PHE A 472 20.94 -3.59 3.64
C PHE A 472 20.28 -4.15 2.38
N MET A 473 20.05 -3.28 1.39
CA MET A 473 19.56 -3.69 0.09
C MET A 473 20.35 -3.02 -1.02
N LEU A 474 20.64 -3.79 -2.06
CA LEU A 474 21.11 -3.35 -3.36
C LEU A 474 20.15 -3.88 -4.42
N ASP A 475 19.47 -2.99 -5.12
CA ASP A 475 18.53 -3.28 -6.19
C ASP A 475 19.00 -2.59 -7.48
N PHE A 476 19.08 -3.35 -8.57
CA PHE A 476 19.53 -2.88 -9.87
C PHE A 476 18.49 -3.23 -10.94
N LEU A 477 17.99 -2.20 -11.62
CA LEU A 477 17.05 -2.34 -12.72
C LEU A 477 17.66 -1.81 -14.02
N SER A 478 17.82 -2.67 -15.02
CA SER A 478 18.30 -2.31 -16.36
C SER A 478 17.24 -2.57 -17.43
N GLY A 479 16.81 -1.51 -18.12
CA GLY A 479 15.96 -1.59 -19.30
C GLY A 479 16.70 -1.35 -20.62
N LYS A 480 18.03 -1.52 -20.63
CA LYS A 480 18.85 -1.18 -21.79
C LYS A 480 18.71 -2.13 -22.97
N PHE A 481 18.27 -3.35 -22.72
CA PHE A 481 18.02 -4.29 -23.79
C PHE A 481 16.69 -3.91 -24.45
N ARG A 482 16.69 -3.72 -25.77
CA ARG A 482 15.54 -3.18 -26.53
C ARG A 482 14.20 -3.90 -26.26
N LYS A 483 14.24 -5.16 -25.83
CA LYS A 483 13.07 -5.99 -25.51
C LYS A 483 13.14 -6.68 -24.16
N ALA A 484 14.22 -6.48 -23.40
CA ALA A 484 14.43 -7.18 -22.14
C ALA A 484 14.71 -6.20 -21.00
N GLN A 485 14.18 -6.51 -19.83
CA GLN A 485 14.49 -5.83 -18.59
C GLN A 485 15.13 -6.84 -17.65
N LEU A 486 16.27 -6.46 -17.10
CA LEU A 486 16.98 -7.23 -16.09
C LEU A 486 16.77 -6.54 -14.74
N HIS A 487 16.40 -7.33 -13.74
CA HIS A 487 16.26 -6.89 -12.36
C HIS A 487 17.05 -7.81 -11.45
N LEU A 488 18.00 -7.24 -10.71
CA LEU A 488 18.85 -7.95 -9.76
C LEU A 488 18.67 -7.31 -8.39
N ARG A 489 18.46 -8.13 -7.37
CA ARG A 489 18.37 -7.65 -5.99
C ARG A 489 19.19 -8.53 -5.06
N TYR A 490 19.92 -7.89 -4.16
CA TYR A 490 20.51 -8.50 -2.99
C TYR A 490 19.97 -7.78 -1.75
N LYS A 491 19.50 -8.55 -0.77
CA LYS A 491 18.98 -8.02 0.50
C LYS A 491 19.51 -8.85 1.67
N ARG A 492 20.01 -8.16 2.69
CA ARG A 492 20.48 -8.73 3.96
C ARG A 492 19.71 -8.10 5.12
N GLU A 493 19.10 -8.95 5.94
CA GLU A 493 18.37 -8.56 7.15
C GLU A 493 19.03 -9.23 8.35
N LYS A 494 19.46 -8.46 9.35
CA LYS A 494 19.92 -8.97 10.65
C LYS A 494 18.97 -8.47 11.72
N LYS A 495 18.31 -9.38 12.43
CA LYS A 495 17.38 -9.06 13.52
C LYS A 495 17.62 -9.97 14.71
N ASP A 496 17.63 -9.41 15.90
CA ASP A 496 17.68 -10.19 17.13
C ASP A 496 16.36 -10.96 17.34
N LYS A 497 16.44 -12.27 17.59
CA LYS A 497 15.28 -13.15 17.81
C LYS A 497 15.47 -13.97 19.09
N LEU A 498 14.40 -14.10 19.88
CA LEU A 498 14.40 -14.98 21.05
C LEU A 498 14.23 -16.45 20.60
N ILE A 499 15.06 -17.33 21.13
CA ILE A 499 14.83 -18.78 21.09
C ILE A 499 14.22 -19.18 22.43
N SER A 500 12.90 -19.41 22.44
CA SER A 500 12.12 -19.69 23.65
C SER A 500 12.57 -20.94 24.41
N GLU A 501 13.20 -21.90 23.75
CA GLU A 501 13.69 -23.14 24.39
C GLU A 501 14.88 -22.90 25.32
N VAL A 502 15.67 -21.86 25.07
CA VAL A 502 16.93 -21.59 25.79
C VAL A 502 16.95 -20.19 26.41
N ASP A 503 15.84 -19.44 26.30
CA ASP A 503 15.69 -18.04 26.73
C ASP A 503 16.86 -17.13 26.34
N LYS A 504 17.42 -17.36 25.15
CA LYS A 504 18.56 -16.62 24.62
C LYS A 504 18.21 -15.91 23.32
N ILE A 505 18.78 -14.73 23.18
CA ILE A 505 18.67 -13.91 21.96
C ILE A 505 19.83 -14.27 21.04
N TYR A 506 19.51 -14.62 19.79
CA TYR A 506 20.49 -14.82 18.74
C TYR A 506 20.22 -13.87 17.57
N PRO A 507 21.28 -13.41 16.88
CA PRO A 507 21.10 -12.69 15.63
C PRO A 507 20.59 -13.67 14.56
N ASN A 508 19.39 -13.41 14.04
CA ASN A 508 18.87 -14.08 12.86
C ASN A 508 19.27 -13.28 11.62
N VAL A 509 20.09 -13.87 10.76
CA VAL A 509 20.63 -13.23 9.55
C VAL A 509 20.00 -13.89 8.32
N SER A 510 19.20 -13.15 7.59
CA SER A 510 18.61 -13.55 6.32
C SER A 510 19.35 -12.86 5.18
N ASN A 511 19.80 -13.63 4.19
CA ASN A 511 20.34 -13.14 2.93
C ASN A 511 19.44 -13.63 1.81
N SER A 512 19.09 -12.75 0.88
CA SER A 512 18.28 -13.09 -0.29
C SER A 512 18.89 -12.49 -1.55
N ILE A 513 18.95 -13.32 -2.59
CA ILE A 513 19.39 -12.95 -3.93
C ILE A 513 18.24 -13.24 -4.86
N ARG A 514 17.87 -12.25 -5.66
CA ARG A 514 16.82 -12.34 -6.66
C ARG A 514 17.36 -11.90 -8.01
N SER A 515 17.03 -12.67 -9.03
CA SER A 515 17.29 -12.32 -10.43
C SER A 515 16.02 -12.51 -11.23
N GLU A 516 15.65 -11.49 -11.99
CA GLU A 516 14.46 -11.49 -12.82
C GLU A 516 14.79 -10.96 -14.21
N ILE A 517 14.23 -11.61 -15.22
CA ILE A 517 14.33 -11.21 -16.61
C ILE A 517 12.91 -11.13 -17.18
N SER A 518 12.52 -9.95 -17.64
CA SER A 518 11.28 -9.71 -18.36
C SER A 518 11.57 -9.49 -19.84
N VAL A 519 10.96 -10.25 -20.74
CA VAL A 519 11.14 -10.14 -22.20
C VAL A 519 9.82 -9.88 -22.90
N ASN A 520 9.76 -8.82 -23.71
CA ASN A 520 8.67 -8.56 -24.64
C ASN A 520 8.95 -9.30 -25.96
N VAL A 521 8.44 -10.52 -26.09
CA VAL A 521 8.60 -11.35 -27.29
C VAL A 521 7.93 -10.66 -28.49
N SER A 522 6.72 -10.16 -28.29
CA SER A 522 5.95 -9.34 -29.25
C SER A 522 5.19 -8.22 -28.54
N HIS A 523 4.42 -7.41 -29.26
CA HIS A 523 3.49 -6.43 -28.65
C HIS A 523 2.35 -7.09 -27.86
N LYS A 524 2.10 -8.37 -28.12
CA LYS A 524 1.02 -9.14 -27.50
C LYS A 524 1.51 -10.07 -26.41
N LEU A 525 2.78 -10.44 -26.38
CA LEU A 525 3.32 -11.46 -25.47
C LEU A 525 4.52 -10.93 -24.70
N ARG A 526 4.38 -10.88 -23.37
CA ARG A 526 5.46 -10.65 -22.41
C ARG A 526 5.66 -11.90 -21.58
N LEU A 527 6.91 -12.29 -21.45
CA LEU A 527 7.36 -13.37 -20.56
C LEU A 527 8.20 -12.78 -19.45
N ARG A 528 8.10 -13.38 -18.26
CA ARG A 528 8.97 -13.02 -17.15
C ARG A 528 9.41 -14.28 -16.41
N THR A 529 10.70 -14.37 -16.13
CA THR A 529 11.30 -15.46 -15.38
C THR A 529 12.00 -14.87 -14.17
N ARG A 530 11.77 -15.44 -12.99
CA ARG A 530 12.45 -15.02 -11.75
C ARG A 530 12.99 -16.22 -11.01
N PHE A 531 14.18 -16.03 -10.46
CA PHE A 531 14.83 -16.94 -9.53
C PHE A 531 15.11 -16.18 -8.24
N GLU A 532 14.78 -16.80 -7.11
CA GLU A 532 15.08 -16.29 -5.80
C GLU A 532 15.66 -17.37 -4.91
N PHE A 533 16.71 -17.00 -4.20
CA PHE A 533 17.38 -17.85 -3.24
C PHE A 533 17.56 -17.09 -1.94
N ARG A 534 17.17 -17.73 -0.84
CA ARG A 534 17.23 -17.18 0.51
C ARG A 534 17.99 -18.14 1.41
N ILE A 535 18.87 -17.59 2.25
CA ILE A 535 19.52 -18.32 3.34
C ILE A 535 19.19 -17.59 4.63
N ASN A 536 18.62 -18.30 5.60
CA ASN A 536 18.40 -17.82 6.95
C ASN A 536 19.36 -18.54 7.90
N GLN A 537 20.22 -17.79 8.57
CA GLN A 537 21.19 -18.29 9.55
C GLN A 537 20.81 -17.81 10.94
N MET A 538 20.72 -18.74 11.87
CA MET A 538 20.45 -18.43 13.28
C MET A 538 21.15 -19.46 14.16
N ASN A 539 21.97 -18.99 15.10
CA ASN A 539 22.88 -19.85 15.85
C ASN A 539 23.73 -20.72 14.88
N ASP A 540 23.73 -22.04 15.02
CA ASP A 540 24.41 -22.98 14.12
C ASP A 540 23.51 -23.53 12.99
N SER A 541 22.23 -23.13 12.98
CA SER A 541 21.28 -23.59 11.97
C SER A 541 21.32 -22.69 10.73
N SER A 542 21.25 -23.33 9.55
CA SER A 542 21.21 -22.65 8.27
C SER A 542 20.09 -23.28 7.45
N GLU A 543 19.05 -22.50 7.18
CA GLU A 543 17.88 -22.90 6.41
C GLU A 543 17.88 -22.22 5.05
N LYS A 544 17.51 -22.96 4.01
CA LYS A 544 17.51 -22.48 2.62
C LYS A 544 16.09 -22.41 2.07
N GLY A 545 15.85 -21.38 1.26
CA GLY A 545 14.64 -21.21 0.47
C GLY A 545 15.01 -20.98 -0.99
N PHE A 546 14.29 -21.63 -1.90
CA PHE A 546 14.43 -21.47 -3.33
C PHE A 546 13.06 -21.28 -3.96
N LEU A 547 12.97 -20.35 -4.92
CA LEU A 547 11.78 -20.11 -5.71
C LEU A 547 12.17 -19.81 -7.16
N VAL A 548 11.45 -20.42 -8.09
CA VAL A 548 11.51 -20.10 -9.52
C VAL A 548 10.10 -19.98 -10.06
N PHE A 549 9.86 -18.98 -10.91
CA PHE A 549 8.61 -18.91 -11.66
C PHE A 549 8.81 -18.52 -13.11
N GLN A 550 7.81 -18.92 -13.90
CA GLN A 550 7.57 -18.40 -15.25
C GLN A 550 6.20 -17.73 -15.28
N ASP A 551 6.18 -16.49 -15.72
CA ASP A 551 5.01 -15.63 -15.83
C ASP A 551 4.78 -15.28 -17.30
N ILE A 552 3.51 -15.21 -17.70
CA ILE A 552 3.04 -14.90 -19.04
C ILE A 552 1.96 -13.82 -18.96
N ASN A 553 2.09 -12.80 -19.80
CA ASN A 553 1.01 -11.87 -20.10
C ASN A 553 0.80 -11.85 -21.61
N TRP A 554 -0.40 -12.24 -22.04
CA TRP A 554 -0.72 -12.48 -23.43
C TRP A 554 -2.05 -11.80 -23.83
N VAL A 555 -1.93 -10.75 -24.63
CA VAL A 555 -3.04 -10.12 -25.36
C VAL A 555 -3.40 -11.01 -26.55
N LEU A 556 -4.25 -12.02 -26.30
CA LEU A 556 -4.68 -13.00 -27.30
C LEU A 556 -5.45 -12.31 -28.45
N PHE A 557 -6.45 -11.50 -28.07
CA PHE A 557 -7.27 -10.67 -28.96
C PHE A 557 -7.31 -9.23 -28.44
N LYS A 558 -7.82 -8.28 -29.24
CA LYS A 558 -7.93 -6.86 -28.84
C LYS A 558 -8.69 -6.66 -27.52
N ASP A 559 -9.67 -7.53 -27.26
CA ASP A 559 -10.56 -7.48 -26.11
C ASP A 559 -10.30 -8.60 -25.10
N THR A 560 -9.22 -9.38 -25.27
CA THR A 560 -8.93 -10.54 -24.42
C THR A 560 -7.47 -10.54 -24.00
N ASN A 561 -7.24 -10.44 -22.69
CA ASN A 561 -5.92 -10.55 -22.09
C ASN A 561 -5.86 -11.73 -21.12
N ILE A 562 -4.80 -12.53 -21.23
CA ILE A 562 -4.57 -13.69 -20.39
C ILE A 562 -3.27 -13.47 -19.61
N LYS A 563 -3.34 -13.54 -18.29
CA LYS A 563 -2.17 -13.56 -17.41
C LYS A 563 -2.06 -14.93 -16.75
N GLY A 564 -0.86 -15.45 -16.58
CA GLY A 564 -0.69 -16.70 -15.86
C GLY A 564 0.71 -16.83 -15.30
N ARG A 565 0.85 -17.57 -14.21
CA ARG A 565 2.14 -17.86 -13.60
C ARG A 565 2.16 -19.28 -13.08
N ILE A 566 3.31 -19.93 -13.22
CA ILE A 566 3.64 -21.17 -12.53
C ILE A 566 4.89 -20.95 -11.68
N ILE A 567 4.82 -21.34 -10.41
CA ILE A 567 5.82 -21.12 -9.37
C ILE A 567 6.18 -22.47 -8.78
N PHE A 568 7.48 -22.74 -8.66
CA PHE A 568 8.00 -23.87 -7.89
C PHE A 568 8.79 -23.31 -6.72
N PHE A 569 8.51 -23.81 -5.52
CA PHE A 569 9.20 -23.39 -4.31
C PHE A 569 9.62 -24.58 -3.45
N LYS A 570 10.76 -24.42 -2.79
CA LYS A 570 11.33 -25.36 -1.85
C LYS A 570 12.00 -24.60 -0.73
N THR A 571 11.51 -24.75 0.50
CA THR A 571 12.09 -24.13 1.68
C THR A 571 12.21 -25.16 2.81
N ASP A 572 13.26 -25.05 3.62
CA ASP A 572 13.52 -25.98 4.72
C ASP A 572 12.52 -25.76 5.88
N SER A 573 12.15 -24.50 6.14
CA SER A 573 11.09 -24.14 7.10
C SER A 573 10.39 -22.82 6.74
N TYR A 574 9.45 -22.40 7.58
CA TYR A 574 8.81 -21.09 7.52
C TYR A 574 9.77 -19.90 7.79
N ASN A 575 10.90 -20.09 8.48
CA ASN A 575 11.91 -19.00 8.61
C ASN A 575 12.58 -18.68 7.27
N SER A 576 12.75 -19.68 6.40
CA SER A 576 13.27 -19.54 5.03
C SER A 576 12.20 -19.22 3.96
N ARG A 577 10.98 -18.86 4.36
CA ARG A 577 9.87 -18.53 3.45
C ARG A 577 10.21 -17.39 2.48
N ILE A 578 9.61 -17.45 1.30
CA ILE A 578 9.74 -16.44 0.26
C ILE A 578 8.36 -15.83 0.00
N TYR A 579 8.25 -14.51 0.12
CA TYR A 579 7.01 -13.79 -0.21
C TYR A 579 6.96 -13.50 -1.71
N GLU A 580 5.79 -13.65 -2.28
CA GLU A 580 5.61 -13.51 -3.73
C GLU A 580 4.36 -12.73 -4.10
N PHE A 581 4.55 -11.53 -4.68
CA PHE A 581 3.46 -10.73 -5.21
C PHE A 581 2.84 -11.39 -6.45
N GLU A 582 1.54 -11.67 -6.39
CA GLU A 582 0.80 -12.25 -7.51
C GLU A 582 -0.07 -11.20 -8.22
N ASN A 583 -0.19 -11.31 -9.54
CA ASN A 583 -1.27 -10.61 -10.23
C ASN A 583 -2.61 -11.16 -9.73
N ASP A 584 -3.57 -10.27 -9.52
CA ASP A 584 -4.94 -10.62 -9.13
C ASP A 584 -5.95 -9.77 -9.90
N LEU A 585 -7.24 -9.99 -9.62
CA LEU A 585 -8.32 -9.13 -10.08
C LEU A 585 -8.09 -7.70 -9.60
N ARG A 586 -8.52 -6.72 -10.41
CA ARG A 586 -8.33 -5.31 -10.11
C ARG A 586 -8.97 -4.99 -8.75
N GLY A 587 -8.21 -4.45 -7.82
CA GLY A 587 -8.64 -4.13 -6.45
C GLY A 587 -8.20 -5.15 -5.39
N ILE A 588 -7.42 -6.17 -5.76
CA ILE A 588 -6.88 -7.16 -4.82
C ILE A 588 -5.36 -7.11 -4.87
N LEU A 589 -4.76 -7.12 -3.69
CA LEU A 589 -3.34 -7.41 -3.54
C LEU A 589 -3.18 -8.73 -2.81
N PHE A 590 -2.36 -9.61 -3.37
CA PHE A 590 -2.05 -10.90 -2.78
C PHE A 590 -0.54 -11.13 -2.79
N ASN A 591 0.05 -11.25 -1.60
CA ASN A 591 1.49 -11.47 -1.39
C ASN A 591 1.74 -12.69 -0.47
N PRO A 592 1.42 -13.91 -0.92
CA PRO A 592 1.53 -15.13 -0.12
C PRO A 592 2.95 -15.41 0.35
N ALA A 593 3.07 -15.91 1.58
CA ALA A 593 4.28 -16.57 2.05
C ALA A 593 4.36 -18.00 1.52
N LEU A 594 5.31 -18.26 0.62
CA LEU A 594 5.58 -19.60 0.10
C LEU A 594 6.65 -20.29 0.94
N TYR A 595 6.30 -21.46 1.48
CA TYR A 595 7.17 -22.28 2.33
C TYR A 595 6.85 -23.78 2.23
N GLY A 596 7.83 -24.62 2.54
CA GLY A 596 7.80 -26.06 2.35
C GLY A 596 8.14 -26.43 0.89
N ASN A 597 7.63 -27.57 0.42
CA ASN A 597 7.85 -28.05 -0.94
C ASN A 597 6.53 -28.06 -1.71
N GLY A 598 6.48 -27.37 -2.85
CA GLY A 598 5.26 -27.37 -3.65
C GLY A 598 5.33 -26.56 -4.93
N MET A 599 4.17 -26.51 -5.59
CA MET A 599 3.91 -25.72 -6.78
C MET A 599 2.73 -24.80 -6.51
N ARG A 600 2.76 -23.60 -7.07
CA ARG A 600 1.63 -22.69 -7.10
C ARG A 600 1.44 -22.18 -8.52
N TRP A 601 0.20 -22.06 -8.98
CA TRP A 601 -0.08 -21.46 -10.27
C TRP A 601 -1.38 -20.70 -10.27
N TYR A 602 -1.51 -19.76 -11.21
CA TYR A 602 -2.77 -19.07 -11.46
C TYR A 602 -2.92 -18.72 -12.94
N LEU A 603 -4.18 -18.54 -13.34
CA LEU A 603 -4.58 -18.02 -14.64
C LEU A 603 -5.65 -16.96 -14.44
N ILE A 604 -5.50 -15.82 -15.12
CA ILE A 604 -6.46 -14.72 -15.14
C ILE A 604 -6.85 -14.49 -16.60
N ALA A 605 -8.13 -14.61 -16.91
CA ALA A 605 -8.70 -14.23 -18.19
C ALA A 605 -9.47 -12.92 -18.01
N GLN A 606 -9.10 -11.90 -18.77
CA GLN A 606 -9.76 -10.59 -18.78
C GLN A 606 -10.41 -10.40 -20.15
N TYR A 607 -11.70 -10.10 -20.16
CA TYR A 607 -12.48 -9.91 -21.37
C TYR A 607 -13.24 -8.59 -21.34
N ARG A 608 -13.00 -7.74 -22.35
CA ARG A 608 -13.75 -6.50 -22.55
C ARG A 608 -15.01 -6.80 -23.37
N LEU A 609 -16.15 -6.92 -22.68
CA LEU A 609 -17.46 -7.17 -23.31
C LEU A 609 -17.91 -5.98 -24.16
N SER A 610 -17.67 -4.77 -23.66
CA SER A 610 -17.92 -3.51 -24.38
C SER A 610 -17.04 -2.40 -23.79
N ASN A 611 -17.14 -1.17 -24.30
CA ASN A 611 -16.47 -0.03 -23.69
C ASN A 611 -16.96 0.28 -22.26
N LEU A 612 -18.14 -0.24 -21.89
CA LEU A 612 -18.77 -0.01 -20.59
C LEU A 612 -18.50 -1.16 -19.60
N PHE A 613 -18.30 -2.40 -20.08
CA PHE A 613 -18.23 -3.60 -19.23
C PHE A 613 -16.95 -4.40 -19.45
N ASN A 614 -16.26 -4.72 -18.36
CA ASN A 614 -15.11 -5.63 -18.33
C ASN A 614 -15.39 -6.78 -17.37
N MET A 615 -15.07 -8.00 -17.79
CA MET A 615 -15.15 -9.20 -16.99
C MET A 615 -13.75 -9.75 -16.75
N SER A 616 -13.46 -10.17 -15.52
CA SER A 616 -12.20 -10.84 -15.17
C SER A 616 -12.48 -12.10 -14.37
N LEU A 617 -11.89 -13.22 -14.79
CA LEU A 617 -11.96 -14.52 -14.12
C LEU A 617 -10.57 -14.94 -13.71
N LYS A 618 -10.37 -15.35 -12.45
CA LYS A 618 -9.12 -15.92 -11.94
C LYS A 618 -9.37 -17.32 -11.39
N TYR A 619 -8.49 -18.24 -11.73
CA TYR A 619 -8.30 -19.51 -11.03
C TYR A 619 -6.88 -19.53 -10.45
N SER A 620 -6.73 -19.96 -9.19
CA SER A 620 -5.42 -20.14 -8.57
C SER A 620 -5.38 -21.38 -7.72
N GLU A 621 -4.21 -22.01 -7.65
CA GLU A 621 -4.01 -23.26 -6.95
C GLU A 621 -2.62 -23.34 -6.32
N THR A 622 -2.55 -23.78 -5.06
CA THR A 622 -1.33 -24.23 -4.39
C THR A 622 -1.42 -25.71 -4.12
N TYR A 623 -0.38 -26.44 -4.51
CA TYR A 623 -0.26 -27.86 -4.29
C TYR A 623 1.06 -28.19 -3.56
N LYS A 624 0.94 -28.83 -2.40
CA LYS A 624 2.03 -29.31 -1.55
C LYS A 624 1.85 -30.82 -1.31
N PRO A 625 2.47 -31.70 -2.10
CA PRO A 625 2.18 -33.14 -2.06
C PRO A 625 2.54 -33.81 -0.72
N SER A 626 3.50 -33.27 0.02
CA SER A 626 4.02 -33.86 1.26
C SER A 626 3.33 -33.37 2.52
N THR A 627 2.23 -32.62 2.42
CA THR A 627 1.51 -32.05 3.57
C THR A 627 0.14 -32.70 3.76
N LEU A 628 -0.17 -33.10 4.98
CA LEU A 628 -1.45 -33.70 5.35
C LEU A 628 -2.60 -32.68 5.42
N SER A 629 -2.29 -31.45 5.80
CA SER A 629 -3.23 -30.33 5.82
C SER A 629 -2.50 -29.02 5.53
N LEU A 630 -3.27 -28.01 5.11
CA LEU A 630 -2.79 -26.63 4.96
C LEU A 630 -3.58 -25.71 5.90
N GLY A 631 -2.93 -24.67 6.40
CA GLY A 631 -3.54 -23.73 7.35
C GLY A 631 -3.61 -24.31 8.77
N SER A 632 -4.41 -23.70 9.63
CA SER A 632 -4.60 -24.12 11.01
C SER A 632 -5.96 -23.67 11.56
N GLY A 633 -6.40 -24.28 12.66
CA GLY A 633 -7.65 -23.94 13.33
C GLY A 633 -8.86 -24.09 12.39
N ASN A 634 -9.78 -23.13 12.42
CA ASN A 634 -10.97 -23.13 11.55
C ASN A 634 -10.64 -22.93 10.06
N ASN A 635 -9.44 -22.41 9.73
CA ASN A 635 -8.98 -22.23 8.37
C ASN A 635 -8.25 -23.46 7.80
N GLU A 636 -8.07 -24.51 8.59
CA GLU A 636 -7.42 -25.74 8.15
C GLU A 636 -8.20 -26.40 6.99
N ILE A 637 -7.50 -26.81 5.94
CA ILE A 637 -8.03 -27.64 4.84
C ILE A 637 -7.31 -28.98 4.84
N PHE A 638 -8.07 -30.06 4.63
CA PHE A 638 -7.52 -31.41 4.57
C PHE A 638 -6.85 -31.65 3.21
N GLY A 639 -5.64 -32.21 3.23
CA GLY A 639 -4.81 -32.42 2.06
C GLY A 639 -3.90 -31.23 1.73
N GLY A 640 -3.06 -31.44 0.72
CA GLY A 640 -2.07 -30.48 0.26
C GLY A 640 -2.53 -29.56 -0.88
N LEU A 641 -3.83 -29.47 -1.16
CA LEU A 641 -4.39 -28.68 -2.25
C LEU A 641 -5.16 -27.49 -1.69
N ASP A 642 -4.91 -26.29 -2.19
CA ASP A 642 -5.67 -25.06 -1.93
C ASP A 642 -5.99 -24.39 -3.26
N ASN A 643 -7.26 -24.31 -3.64
CA ASN A 643 -7.67 -23.72 -4.90
C ASN A 643 -8.90 -22.81 -4.77
N LYS A 644 -8.93 -21.79 -5.63
CA LYS A 644 -9.86 -20.67 -5.56
C LYS A 644 -10.26 -20.22 -6.96
N ILE A 645 -11.54 -19.88 -7.11
CA ILE A 645 -12.08 -19.21 -8.30
C ILE A 645 -12.63 -17.84 -7.92
N SER A 646 -12.32 -16.83 -8.73
CA SER A 646 -12.74 -15.46 -8.50
C SER A 646 -13.29 -14.85 -9.78
N LEU A 647 -14.47 -14.26 -9.72
CA LEU A 647 -15.12 -13.55 -10.82
C LEU A 647 -15.31 -12.08 -10.44
N GLN A 648 -14.99 -11.16 -11.36
CA GLN A 648 -15.23 -9.74 -11.20
C GLN A 648 -15.85 -9.16 -12.46
N ILE A 649 -16.80 -8.25 -12.26
CA ILE A 649 -17.38 -7.40 -13.29
C ILE A 649 -17.15 -5.95 -12.91
N ASP A 650 -16.54 -5.20 -13.81
CA ASP A 650 -16.38 -3.75 -13.74
C ASP A 650 -17.29 -3.12 -14.80
N ALA A 651 -18.07 -2.12 -14.41
CA ALA A 651 -18.82 -1.26 -15.31
C ALA A 651 -18.46 0.21 -15.12
N GLN A 652 -18.32 0.95 -16.23
CA GLN A 652 -18.10 2.39 -16.24
C GLN A 652 -19.10 3.01 -17.22
N LEU A 653 -20.02 3.81 -16.69
CA LEU A 653 -21.15 4.44 -17.39
C LEU A 653 -21.01 5.94 -17.42
#